data_AF-A0A536QBE0-F1
#
_entry.id   AF-A0A536QBE0-F1
#
_cell.length_a   1.000
_cell.length_b   1.000
_cell.length_c   1.000
_cell.angle_alpha   90.00
_cell.angle_beta   90.00
_cell.angle_gamma   90.00
#
_symmetry.space_group_name_H-M   'P 1'
#
loop_
_entity.id
_entity.type
_entity.pdbx_description
1 polymer ?
#
loop_
_entity_poly.entity_id
_entity_poly.type
_entity_poly.pdbx_seq_one_letter_code
_entity_poly.pdbx_strand_id
1 'polypeptide(L)'
;MRKLGVMFGSALLALAMLPSAFADAGGGPPATFTTINFTFDGGADHCKNGPAGATQVVNCNIYDGKQYVWLNGGPDNAALADGTYFFAVLAPGGQHDPNDGAGKNLSDTSVAPYAAGSLNADGSGIPSGDPRSNRTFSVSGGIIAYAGTHTFDSQMIRLMPYDDTTNEGGVYILAICKLATSSSAVVPKDCKYDAFKVQAPGTPVTVQAVLSGTKYLDANTNGQIDPGETGLSGWTINISDGTTTTPVVTDSEGNWSFNTPEVALGTLETFTISEVQRSGFAQTGNTTDQSSATGGVGVALSNKIYTLTLPNTGPGSASGLNFGNIPLASALTATKDATPAFTRTFKWTIKKDVDKTEIDTADGATFTYTVSVTRDAGTDNAWAVSGSIAVNNPNSAPVTVNVSDAINDANATCTVTGGTGAIIPASGSASLPYSCSYSALFASSSQTNTASISWAQQTLSNATLLLTGSASGTAAIAWDGPTTVVDASVSVSDPLDPSAPRTFSSTGSFSYSHTYTGDPAGTCTDHKNTATFTTNTSGTTGSASQTVKVCVGADLTVSKTATPTFTRTFTWGISKAVDQTRINIASGGSATFNYTVNVTHDKGTDSAWAVTGTITVANPNDWEDITADVSDAVNNLGICSVIGGGTNVTVPRSGSAILSYACTYLVAPSPLAGTNTATATWNSSTYATPTGSASGAAAAAFGDPTTIIDGTIAVTDTLGGSLGSASYTDASPKTFTYAKTFSTDAAGTCTNHDNTATFTTNIGTTGSASQSVKVCVGADLTVSKTALSTFTRTYASTITKSADKTLVKLLNGSATFTYTIVASETGFTDSAWVAAGKITVNNPNDWEAITANVTDAVGNGGTCLVTSGTSLSIPASGSKQLDYACAYATKPSPITGTNTATASWDKTTFLTPNGSASGTAGVDFTTPTTLVNSTITVTDTFAGLLGTVTATNTTPFATRTFTYTRTVPAPAHDCVSVPNTASFTASDGPATGSASQTVSVCRIPPLTGALTMGFWQNKNGQGIILGGASTAGVCNSGTSLRTYAPYQDLSATATCSQVAAYVYNIIKVANSSGDSMNPMLKAQMLATALDVYFSDPALGGNQIKAPAPVGGVKIDLTQICAMIDSIGSSTCSGSYENVSGSFGGATSLTVSQMLTYAASQSNVGGSTWYGNVKATQQLAKDAFDAINNQVAFQAP
;
A
#
# COMPACT_ATOMS: atom_id res chain seq x y z
N MET A 1 -68.72 33.55 4.76
CA MET A 1 -70.02 32.84 4.81
C MET A 1 -69.78 31.36 5.14
N ARG A 2 -70.85 30.58 5.40
CA ARG A 2 -71.01 29.10 5.33
C ARG A 2 -69.92 28.32 4.56
N LYS A 3 -69.61 27.03 4.80
CA LYS A 3 -69.97 25.89 5.72
C LYS A 3 -68.89 24.79 5.39
N LEU A 4 -68.57 23.70 6.07
CA LEU A 4 -69.15 22.70 7.02
C LEU A 4 -67.89 21.97 7.63
N GLY A 5 -67.83 21.34 8.82
CA GLY A 5 -68.44 20.06 9.25
C GLY A 5 -67.78 18.80 8.61
N VAL A 6 -67.65 17.63 9.26
CA VAL A 6 -68.04 17.15 10.62
C VAL A 6 -67.39 15.76 10.89
N MET A 7 -67.43 15.27 12.15
CA MET A 7 -67.14 13.86 12.62
C MET A 7 -65.69 13.33 12.64
N PHE A 8 -65.36 12.18 13.29
CA PHE A 8 -65.60 11.62 14.66
C PHE A 8 -65.17 10.12 14.69
N GLY A 9 -64.92 9.53 15.87
CA GLY A 9 -64.88 8.07 16.12
C GLY A 9 -63.52 7.41 15.80
N SER A 10 -62.73 6.84 16.72
CA SER A 10 -62.93 6.31 18.10
C SER A 10 -63.63 4.94 18.19
N ALA A 11 -62.86 3.88 18.53
CA ALA A 11 -63.21 2.70 19.36
C ALA A 11 -62.11 1.61 19.27
N LEU A 12 -61.71 0.88 20.31
CA LEU A 12 -61.86 1.04 21.77
C LEU A 12 -60.78 0.22 22.53
N LEU A 13 -60.67 0.47 23.84
CA LEU A 13 -60.25 -0.36 25.00
C LEU A 13 -60.01 -1.89 24.80
N ALA A 14 -59.29 -2.61 25.66
CA ALA A 14 -58.89 -2.44 27.09
C ALA A 14 -57.71 -3.42 27.41
N LEU A 15 -57.02 -3.52 28.56
CA LEU A 15 -56.82 -2.77 29.83
C LEU A 15 -56.15 -3.78 30.80
N ALA A 16 -55.04 -3.39 31.46
CA ALA A 16 -54.38 -4.06 32.61
C ALA A 16 -53.61 -5.39 32.32
N MET A 17 -52.64 -5.83 33.14
CA MET A 17 -52.21 -5.42 34.50
C MET A 17 -50.69 -5.21 34.65
N LEU A 18 -50.29 -4.49 35.70
CA LEU A 18 -48.95 -4.36 36.29
C LEU A 18 -48.96 -5.00 37.72
N PRO A 19 -47.83 -5.21 38.43
CA PRO A 19 -46.41 -5.05 38.07
C PRO A 19 -45.54 -6.29 38.39
N SER A 20 -44.25 -6.25 38.05
CA SER A 20 -43.14 -6.30 39.04
C SER A 20 -41.81 -6.06 38.32
N ALA A 21 -40.80 -5.54 39.04
CA ALA A 21 -39.57 -5.03 38.44
C ALA A 21 -38.35 -5.88 38.82
N PHE A 22 -37.37 -5.94 37.91
CA PHE A 22 -35.94 -5.99 38.23
C PHE A 22 -35.16 -5.13 37.23
N ALA A 23 -33.90 -4.82 37.56
CA ALA A 23 -33.19 -3.67 37.00
C ALA A 23 -32.27 -3.99 35.80
N ASP A 24 -32.26 -3.04 34.87
CA ASP A 24 -31.07 -2.41 34.27
C ASP A 24 -29.80 -3.26 34.01
N ALA A 25 -29.51 -3.49 32.73
CA ALA A 25 -28.16 -3.52 32.19
C ALA A 25 -28.18 -3.20 30.68
N GLY A 26 -27.37 -2.24 30.23
CA GLY A 26 -27.24 -1.93 28.81
C GLY A 26 -26.52 -3.04 28.03
N GLY A 27 -27.19 -3.63 27.03
CA GLY A 27 -26.56 -4.58 26.11
C GLY A 27 -25.42 -3.92 25.33
N GLY A 28 -24.22 -4.46 25.44
CA GLY A 28 -23.02 -3.99 24.74
C GLY A 28 -23.08 -4.23 23.22
N PRO A 29 -22.04 -3.80 22.47
CA PRO A 29 -21.99 -4.02 21.02
C PRO A 29 -22.02 -5.52 20.67
N PRO A 30 -22.60 -5.91 19.51
CA PRO A 30 -22.63 -7.30 19.08
C PRO A 30 -21.21 -7.85 18.92
N ALA A 31 -20.98 -9.03 19.49
CA ALA A 31 -19.70 -9.71 19.51
C ALA A 31 -19.57 -10.70 18.34
N THR A 32 -18.34 -11.06 18.03
CA THR A 32 -18.00 -12.13 17.09
C THR A 32 -17.68 -13.38 17.90
N PHE A 33 -18.13 -14.57 17.47
CA PHE A 33 -18.05 -15.78 18.29
C PHE A 33 -17.35 -16.93 17.56
N THR A 34 -16.39 -17.56 18.26
CA THR A 34 -15.85 -18.86 17.88
C THR A 34 -16.50 -20.00 18.68
N THR A 35 -16.66 -21.16 18.04
CA THR A 35 -17.25 -22.38 18.63
C THR A 35 -16.60 -23.65 18.04
N ILE A 36 -17.10 -24.82 18.44
CA ILE A 36 -16.79 -26.15 17.88
C ILE A 36 -18.04 -26.73 17.20
N ASN A 37 -17.88 -27.50 16.13
CA ASN A 37 -18.99 -28.25 15.52
C ASN A 37 -19.00 -29.69 16.03
N PHE A 38 -19.72 -29.93 17.14
CA PHE A 38 -19.88 -31.23 17.82
C PHE A 38 -20.17 -32.40 16.88
N THR A 39 -21.07 -32.17 15.91
CA THR A 39 -21.53 -33.18 14.94
C THR A 39 -20.53 -33.46 13.84
N PHE A 40 -19.68 -32.50 13.48
CA PHE A 40 -18.66 -32.67 12.43
C PHE A 40 -17.33 -33.18 13.01
N ASP A 41 -16.93 -32.68 14.17
CA ASP A 41 -15.61 -32.90 14.77
C ASP A 41 -15.60 -33.90 15.94
N GLY A 42 -16.74 -34.53 16.24
CA GLY A 42 -16.79 -35.77 17.04
C GLY A 42 -17.04 -35.62 18.55
N GLY A 43 -17.19 -34.41 19.08
CA GLY A 43 -17.60 -34.23 20.48
C GLY A 43 -17.36 -32.83 21.07
N ALA A 44 -17.69 -32.70 22.35
CA ALA A 44 -17.52 -31.48 23.14
C ALA A 44 -16.05 -31.17 23.50
N ASP A 45 -15.25 -32.23 23.60
CA ASP A 45 -14.00 -32.21 24.36
C ASP A 45 -12.91 -31.36 23.70
N HIS A 46 -13.06 -31.02 22.42
CA HIS A 46 -12.20 -30.09 21.70
C HIS A 46 -12.32 -28.63 22.19
N CYS A 47 -13.32 -28.29 23.00
CA CYS A 47 -13.42 -27.00 23.67
C CYS A 47 -13.04 -27.08 25.17
N LYS A 48 -11.79 -26.70 25.50
CA LYS A 48 -11.25 -26.81 26.87
C LYS A 48 -11.76 -25.77 27.87
N ASN A 49 -12.46 -24.72 27.40
CA ASN A 49 -13.22 -23.82 28.27
C ASN A 49 -14.74 -24.07 28.27
N GLY A 50 -15.21 -25.12 27.57
CA GLY A 50 -16.62 -25.51 27.55
C GLY A 50 -17.01 -26.38 28.77
N PRO A 51 -18.31 -26.52 29.07
CA PRO A 51 -18.77 -27.49 30.06
C PRO A 51 -18.57 -28.92 29.51
N ALA A 52 -17.89 -29.78 30.28
CA ALA A 52 -17.65 -31.17 29.88
C ALA A 52 -18.97 -31.92 29.60
N GLY A 53 -19.05 -32.61 28.46
CA GLY A 53 -20.26 -33.32 28.03
C GLY A 53 -21.42 -32.45 27.54
N ALA A 54 -21.23 -31.14 27.33
CA ALA A 54 -22.24 -30.29 26.70
C ALA A 54 -22.51 -30.72 25.24
N THR A 55 -23.76 -30.58 24.78
CA THR A 55 -24.15 -30.84 23.38
C THR A 55 -24.09 -29.60 22.49
N GLN A 56 -23.85 -28.42 23.08
CA GLN A 56 -23.62 -27.14 22.41
C GLN A 56 -22.75 -26.26 23.32
N VAL A 57 -21.79 -25.51 22.75
CA VAL A 57 -20.96 -24.53 23.47
C VAL A 57 -21.09 -23.17 22.77
N VAL A 58 -21.44 -22.17 23.57
CA VAL A 58 -21.39 -20.75 23.19
C VAL A 58 -20.07 -20.19 23.71
N ASN A 59 -19.35 -19.42 22.90
CA ASN A 59 -18.09 -18.77 23.26
C ASN A 59 -16.97 -19.79 23.63
N CYS A 60 -16.57 -20.60 22.65
CA CYS A 60 -15.36 -21.40 22.78
C CYS A 60 -14.14 -20.56 22.40
N ASN A 61 -13.25 -20.34 23.36
CA ASN A 61 -12.06 -19.48 23.22
C ASN A 61 -10.78 -20.23 23.61
N ILE A 62 -10.86 -21.50 24.04
CA ILE A 62 -9.71 -22.38 24.28
C ILE A 62 -10.02 -23.78 23.70
N TYR A 63 -9.17 -24.23 22.79
CA TYR A 63 -9.29 -25.46 22.02
C TYR A 63 -8.15 -26.47 22.34
N ASP A 64 -8.10 -27.61 21.66
CA ASP A 64 -6.88 -28.45 21.53
C ASP A 64 -6.35 -28.60 20.09
N GLY A 65 -7.01 -28.00 19.10
CA GLY A 65 -6.56 -27.97 17.70
C GLY A 65 -7.24 -26.88 16.87
N LYS A 66 -6.54 -26.37 15.84
CA LYS A 66 -7.02 -25.28 14.97
C LYS A 66 -8.19 -25.69 14.07
N GLN A 67 -8.20 -26.95 13.64
CA GLN A 67 -9.22 -27.55 12.77
C GLN A 67 -10.63 -27.52 13.38
N TYR A 68 -10.70 -27.40 14.71
CA TYR A 68 -11.94 -27.37 15.48
C TYR A 68 -12.53 -25.96 15.64
N VAL A 69 -11.91 -24.92 15.08
CA VAL A 69 -12.36 -23.52 15.26
C VAL A 69 -13.35 -23.12 14.15
N TRP A 70 -14.62 -22.92 14.54
CA TRP A 70 -15.71 -22.49 13.66
C TRP A 70 -16.25 -21.12 14.07
N LEU A 71 -16.68 -20.32 13.08
CA LEU A 71 -17.45 -19.09 13.24
C LEU A 71 -18.96 -19.39 13.12
N ASN A 72 -19.78 -18.80 13.98
CA ASN A 72 -21.24 -18.80 13.85
C ASN A 72 -21.82 -17.37 13.88
N GLY A 73 -23.15 -17.25 13.68
CA GLY A 73 -23.84 -15.94 13.63
C GLY A 73 -23.98 -15.21 14.96
N GLY A 74 -23.54 -15.82 16.08
CA GLY A 74 -23.85 -15.41 17.45
C GLY A 74 -25.23 -15.88 17.93
N PRO A 75 -25.51 -15.79 19.25
CA PRO A 75 -26.84 -16.01 19.80
C PRO A 75 -27.78 -14.84 19.50
N ASP A 76 -29.09 -15.09 19.46
CA ASP A 76 -30.15 -14.17 18.99
C ASP A 76 -30.08 -12.73 19.56
N ASN A 77 -29.58 -12.56 20.78
CA ASN A 77 -29.49 -11.26 21.47
C ASN A 77 -28.19 -10.47 21.16
N ALA A 78 -27.25 -11.05 20.41
CA ALA A 78 -25.98 -10.43 20.01
C ALA A 78 -25.61 -10.71 18.54
N ALA A 79 -26.53 -11.26 17.76
CA ALA A 79 -26.29 -11.75 16.40
C ALA A 79 -25.88 -10.66 15.40
N LEU A 80 -25.21 -11.08 14.32
CA LEU A 80 -24.83 -10.20 13.22
C LEU A 80 -26.08 -9.64 12.48
N ALA A 81 -26.24 -8.33 12.47
CA ALA A 81 -27.39 -7.67 11.83
C ALA A 81 -27.31 -7.70 10.29
N ASP A 82 -28.45 -7.91 9.63
CA ASP A 82 -28.60 -8.17 8.19
C ASP A 82 -27.70 -7.33 7.25
N GLY A 83 -27.05 -8.00 6.29
CA GLY A 83 -26.15 -7.42 5.30
C GLY A 83 -24.98 -8.35 4.93
N THR A 84 -24.09 -7.88 4.05
CA THR A 84 -22.90 -8.64 3.63
C THR A 84 -21.70 -8.31 4.50
N TYR A 85 -20.91 -9.33 4.83
CA TYR A 85 -19.74 -9.31 5.68
C TYR A 85 -18.60 -10.10 5.04
N PHE A 86 -17.38 -9.94 5.56
CA PHE A 86 -16.32 -10.93 5.38
C PHE A 86 -15.53 -11.11 6.68
N PHE A 87 -14.82 -12.23 6.81
CA PHE A 87 -13.93 -12.51 7.94
C PHE A 87 -12.45 -12.60 7.54
N ALA A 88 -11.56 -12.47 8.52
CA ALA A 88 -10.12 -12.69 8.39
C ALA A 88 -9.54 -13.14 9.73
N VAL A 89 -8.69 -14.18 9.75
CA VAL A 89 -7.90 -14.52 10.94
C VAL A 89 -6.59 -13.75 10.86
N LEU A 90 -6.16 -13.15 11.97
CA LEU A 90 -5.03 -12.22 12.06
C LEU A 90 -4.09 -12.63 13.20
N ALA A 91 -2.80 -12.30 13.05
CA ALA A 91 -1.84 -12.48 14.12
C ALA A 91 -2.15 -11.54 15.31
N PRO A 92 -1.94 -11.97 16.57
CA PRO A 92 -2.15 -11.11 17.73
C PRO A 92 -1.18 -9.91 17.76
N GLY A 93 -1.62 -8.83 18.43
CA GLY A 93 -0.82 -7.61 18.61
C GLY A 93 -1.50 -6.29 18.21
N GLY A 94 -2.76 -6.31 17.75
CA GLY A 94 -3.54 -5.09 17.51
C GLY A 94 -4.74 -5.32 16.60
N GLN A 95 -5.50 -4.25 16.33
CA GLN A 95 -6.50 -4.22 15.25
C GLN A 95 -5.77 -4.05 13.91
N HIS A 96 -5.17 -5.14 13.42
CA HIS A 96 -4.48 -5.17 12.13
C HIS A 96 -5.49 -5.12 10.97
N ASP A 97 -5.05 -4.64 9.80
CA ASP A 97 -5.92 -4.43 8.65
C ASP A 97 -6.36 -5.78 8.05
N PRO A 98 -7.67 -6.06 7.94
CA PRO A 98 -8.17 -7.35 7.50
C PRO A 98 -8.44 -7.45 5.99
N ASN A 99 -8.19 -6.39 5.20
CA ASN A 99 -8.31 -6.48 3.74
C ASN A 99 -7.21 -7.41 3.15
N ASP A 100 -7.44 -7.93 1.96
CA ASP A 100 -6.38 -8.62 1.19
C ASP A 100 -5.33 -7.58 0.75
N GLY A 101 -4.06 -7.99 0.72
CA GLY A 101 -2.92 -7.10 0.53
C GLY A 101 -2.33 -6.55 1.84
N ALA A 102 -2.91 -6.89 3.00
CA ALA A 102 -2.51 -6.32 4.30
C ALA A 102 -1.61 -7.26 5.12
N GLY A 103 -0.50 -6.71 5.64
CA GLY A 103 0.44 -7.45 6.48
C GLY A 103 -0.17 -7.92 7.81
N LYS A 104 0.19 -9.15 8.21
CA LYS A 104 -0.38 -9.94 9.35
C LYS A 104 -1.79 -10.49 9.17
N ASN A 105 -2.35 -10.42 7.96
CA ASN A 105 -3.56 -11.16 7.61
C ASN A 105 -3.22 -12.64 7.40
N LEU A 106 -3.53 -13.51 8.37
CA LEU A 106 -3.27 -14.96 8.32
C LEU A 106 -4.28 -15.71 7.44
N SER A 107 -5.20 -14.99 6.80
CA SER A 107 -6.17 -15.53 5.84
C SER A 107 -6.01 -14.97 4.42
N ASP A 108 -4.98 -14.17 4.10
CA ASP A 108 -4.75 -13.61 2.76
C ASP A 108 -3.74 -14.43 1.93
N THR A 109 -4.03 -14.64 0.64
CA THR A 109 -3.13 -15.31 -0.31
C THR A 109 -2.06 -14.40 -0.91
N SER A 110 -2.36 -13.11 -0.98
CA SER A 110 -1.63 -12.18 -1.85
C SER A 110 -0.38 -11.58 -1.20
N VAL A 111 -0.35 -11.50 0.13
CA VAL A 111 0.82 -11.07 0.92
C VAL A 111 1.12 -12.09 2.02
N ALA A 112 1.50 -13.30 1.61
CA ALA A 112 1.99 -14.34 2.51
C ALA A 112 3.21 -13.81 3.33
N PRO A 113 3.16 -13.81 4.68
CA PRO A 113 4.27 -13.36 5.51
C PRO A 113 5.38 -14.42 5.65
N TYR A 114 5.21 -15.59 5.03
CA TYR A 114 6.09 -16.75 5.12
C TYR A 114 6.74 -17.08 3.76
N ALA A 115 7.95 -17.65 3.79
CA ALA A 115 8.63 -18.08 2.57
C ALA A 115 7.91 -19.28 1.92
N ALA A 116 7.90 -19.32 0.59
CA ALA A 116 7.24 -20.37 -0.18
C ALA A 116 7.77 -21.77 0.20
N GLY A 117 6.88 -22.67 0.60
CA GLY A 117 7.21 -24.03 1.05
C GLY A 117 7.24 -24.24 2.58
N SER A 118 6.80 -23.27 3.38
CA SER A 118 6.72 -23.38 4.85
C SER A 118 5.60 -24.34 5.33
N LEU A 119 5.75 -24.91 6.54
CA LEU A 119 4.79 -25.82 7.19
C LEU A 119 4.28 -25.28 8.54
N ASN A 120 3.06 -25.66 8.92
CA ASN A 120 2.42 -25.42 10.22
C ASN A 120 3.04 -26.27 11.34
N ALA A 121 2.78 -25.90 12.60
CA ALA A 121 3.24 -26.60 13.81
C ALA A 121 2.64 -28.03 13.98
N ASP A 122 1.52 -28.31 13.31
CA ASP A 122 0.91 -29.65 13.18
C ASP A 122 1.50 -30.49 12.02
N GLY A 123 2.43 -29.93 11.24
CA GLY A 123 3.08 -30.58 10.10
C GLY A 123 2.37 -30.42 8.75
N SER A 124 1.19 -29.78 8.69
CA SER A 124 0.52 -29.48 7.41
C SER A 124 1.23 -28.37 6.63
N GLY A 125 1.10 -28.33 5.30
CA GLY A 125 1.64 -27.22 4.49
C GLY A 125 0.89 -25.92 4.78
N ILE A 126 1.62 -24.80 4.95
CA ILE A 126 1.00 -23.48 5.21
C ILE A 126 0.09 -23.12 4.02
N PRO A 127 -1.24 -23.10 4.21
CA PRO A 127 -2.17 -22.79 3.14
C PRO A 127 -2.35 -21.28 3.13
N SER A 128 -1.42 -20.58 2.47
CA SER A 128 -1.33 -19.11 2.47
C SER A 128 -2.66 -18.46 2.07
N GLY A 129 -3.49 -18.20 3.07
CA GLY A 129 -4.85 -17.68 2.97
C GLY A 129 -5.82 -18.33 1.99
N ASP A 130 -6.95 -17.64 1.81
CA ASP A 130 -7.81 -17.73 0.64
C ASP A 130 -8.34 -16.30 0.30
N PRO A 131 -8.76 -16.01 -0.95
CA PRO A 131 -9.11 -14.64 -1.32
C PRO A 131 -10.41 -14.19 -0.64
N ARG A 132 -10.53 -12.89 -0.32
CA ARG A 132 -11.68 -12.28 0.37
C ARG A 132 -13.05 -12.57 -0.24
N SER A 133 -13.12 -12.86 -1.54
CA SER A 133 -14.35 -13.37 -2.19
C SER A 133 -14.89 -14.63 -1.50
N ASN A 134 -13.97 -15.50 -1.07
CA ASN A 134 -14.25 -16.78 -0.45
C ASN A 134 -14.45 -16.64 1.06
N ARG A 135 -13.99 -15.55 1.71
CA ARG A 135 -14.33 -15.22 3.11
C ARG A 135 -15.55 -14.31 3.26
N THR A 136 -16.18 -13.95 2.15
CA THR A 136 -17.40 -13.13 2.13
C THR A 136 -18.64 -13.98 2.37
N PHE A 137 -19.51 -13.54 3.28
CA PHE A 137 -20.79 -14.16 3.62
C PHE A 137 -21.87 -13.08 3.77
N SER A 138 -23.14 -13.46 3.76
CA SER A 138 -24.23 -12.54 4.10
C SER A 138 -25.09 -13.08 5.24
N VAL A 139 -25.70 -12.17 5.99
CA VAL A 139 -26.66 -12.49 7.04
C VAL A 139 -27.99 -11.85 6.67
N SER A 140 -29.09 -12.61 6.82
CA SER A 140 -30.44 -12.13 6.54
C SER A 140 -31.42 -12.83 7.50
N GLY A 141 -32.16 -12.07 8.31
CA GLY A 141 -33.00 -12.62 9.38
C GLY A 141 -32.21 -13.46 10.40
N GLY A 142 -30.94 -13.12 10.64
CA GLY A 142 -30.00 -13.88 11.48
C GLY A 142 -29.41 -15.16 10.86
N ILE A 143 -29.90 -15.60 9.69
CA ILE A 143 -29.39 -16.78 8.98
C ILE A 143 -28.13 -16.41 8.20
N ILE A 144 -27.05 -17.19 8.36
CA ILE A 144 -25.85 -17.08 7.52
C ILE A 144 -26.09 -17.76 6.17
N ALA A 145 -25.85 -17.02 5.10
CA ALA A 145 -25.72 -17.53 3.74
C ALA A 145 -24.26 -17.38 3.26
N TYR A 146 -23.68 -18.47 2.77
CA TYR A 146 -22.28 -18.54 2.39
C TYR A 146 -22.10 -19.43 1.14
N ALA A 147 -21.16 -19.05 0.27
CA ALA A 147 -20.89 -19.71 -1.01
C ALA A 147 -19.40 -19.71 -1.40
N GLY A 148 -18.50 -19.50 -0.43
CA GLY A 148 -17.05 -19.59 -0.63
C GLY A 148 -16.51 -21.01 -0.42
N THR A 149 -15.18 -21.14 -0.26
CA THR A 149 -14.46 -22.43 -0.23
C THR A 149 -14.26 -23.05 1.14
N HIS A 150 -14.54 -22.34 2.23
CA HIS A 150 -14.44 -22.91 3.59
C HIS A 150 -15.53 -23.96 3.84
N THR A 151 -15.29 -24.90 4.76
CA THR A 151 -16.32 -25.86 5.18
C THR A 151 -17.47 -25.10 5.86
N PHE A 152 -18.67 -25.19 5.28
CA PHE A 152 -19.89 -24.60 5.85
C PHE A 152 -20.89 -25.71 6.17
N ASP A 153 -21.21 -25.84 7.46
CA ASP A 153 -22.16 -26.83 7.98
C ASP A 153 -22.99 -26.20 9.10
N SER A 154 -24.27 -26.59 9.21
CA SER A 154 -25.12 -26.20 10.35
C SER A 154 -25.16 -24.68 10.65
N GLN A 155 -25.09 -23.83 9.62
CA GLN A 155 -24.95 -22.36 9.69
C GLN A 155 -23.64 -21.83 10.32
N MET A 156 -22.58 -22.64 10.31
CA MET A 156 -21.26 -22.30 10.84
C MET A 156 -20.20 -22.43 9.74
N ILE A 157 -19.28 -21.47 9.66
CA ILE A 157 -18.16 -21.46 8.71
C ILE A 157 -16.89 -21.87 9.46
N ARG A 158 -16.23 -22.96 9.06
CA ARG A 158 -14.92 -23.34 9.59
C ARG A 158 -13.89 -22.29 9.19
N LEU A 159 -13.16 -21.72 10.15
CA LEU A 159 -12.25 -20.60 9.85
C LEU A 159 -11.03 -21.01 9.01
N MET A 160 -10.63 -22.28 9.05
CA MET A 160 -9.48 -22.82 8.30
C MET A 160 -9.82 -22.99 6.80
N PRO A 161 -8.94 -22.63 5.85
CA PRO A 161 -7.52 -22.27 5.97
C PRO A 161 -7.22 -20.94 6.67
N TYR A 162 -6.26 -20.98 7.61
CA TYR A 162 -5.49 -19.84 8.10
C TYR A 162 -4.13 -20.32 8.63
N ASP A 163 -3.14 -19.45 8.58
CA ASP A 163 -1.76 -19.78 8.98
C ASP A 163 -1.59 -19.83 10.51
N ASP A 164 -0.57 -20.54 11.01
CA ASP A 164 -0.22 -20.53 12.42
C ASP A 164 0.13 -19.13 12.97
N THR A 165 -0.25 -18.89 14.23
CA THR A 165 0.16 -17.71 15.00
C THR A 165 1.62 -17.85 15.45
N THR A 166 2.40 -16.79 15.27
CA THR A 166 3.79 -16.72 15.81
C THR A 166 3.82 -16.48 17.32
N ASN A 167 2.67 -16.51 18.01
CA ASN A 167 2.58 -16.44 19.46
C ASN A 167 2.65 -17.84 20.09
N GLU A 168 3.73 -18.15 20.82
CA GLU A 168 3.91 -19.43 21.54
C GLU A 168 2.78 -19.73 22.56
N GLY A 169 2.03 -18.71 22.99
CA GLY A 169 0.81 -18.87 23.78
C GLY A 169 -0.37 -19.49 23.01
N GLY A 170 -0.23 -19.72 21.70
CA GLY A 170 -1.25 -20.31 20.83
C GLY A 170 -2.45 -19.40 20.56
N VAL A 171 -2.28 -18.07 20.65
CA VAL A 171 -3.38 -17.09 20.58
C VAL A 171 -3.56 -16.50 19.18
N TYR A 172 -4.82 -16.41 18.73
CA TYR A 172 -5.26 -15.89 17.43
C TYR A 172 -6.27 -14.75 17.60
N ILE A 173 -6.43 -13.91 16.56
CA ILE A 173 -7.49 -12.89 16.48
C ILE A 173 -8.38 -13.19 15.27
N LEU A 174 -9.71 -13.22 15.45
CA LEU A 174 -10.69 -13.25 14.38
C LEU A 174 -11.22 -11.84 14.14
N ALA A 175 -11.14 -11.32 12.92
CA ALA A 175 -11.79 -10.09 12.47
C ALA A 175 -13.03 -10.38 11.61
N ILE A 176 -14.10 -9.60 11.77
CA ILE A 176 -15.30 -9.62 10.93
C ILE A 176 -15.72 -8.20 10.59
N CYS A 177 -15.96 -7.93 9.30
CA CYS A 177 -16.17 -6.58 8.78
C CYS A 177 -17.40 -6.52 7.88
N LYS A 178 -18.26 -5.51 8.05
CA LYS A 178 -19.42 -5.28 7.18
C LYS A 178 -19.00 -4.60 5.87
N LEU A 179 -19.55 -5.05 4.76
CA LEU A 179 -19.32 -4.47 3.43
C LEU A 179 -20.41 -3.45 3.08
N ALA A 180 -20.01 -2.31 2.50
CA ALA A 180 -20.96 -1.35 1.90
C ALA A 180 -21.35 -1.81 0.48
N THR A 181 -20.39 -2.32 -0.28
CA THR A 181 -20.57 -3.08 -1.52
C THR A 181 -19.58 -4.25 -1.55
N SER A 182 -19.86 -5.29 -2.34
CA SER A 182 -19.03 -6.52 -2.40
C SER A 182 -17.57 -6.31 -2.80
N SER A 183 -17.22 -5.18 -3.42
CA SER A 183 -15.85 -4.80 -3.81
C SER A 183 -15.22 -3.71 -2.93
N SER A 184 -15.95 -3.17 -1.94
CA SER A 184 -15.43 -2.09 -1.08
C SER A 184 -14.35 -2.59 -0.11
N ALA A 185 -13.21 -1.89 -0.04
CA ALA A 185 -12.25 -2.06 1.04
C ALA A 185 -12.85 -1.50 2.35
N VAL A 186 -12.59 -2.16 3.48
CA VAL A 186 -13.07 -1.72 4.80
C VAL A 186 -12.00 -0.93 5.55
N VAL A 187 -12.40 -0.02 6.43
CA VAL A 187 -11.45 0.64 7.35
C VAL A 187 -11.35 -0.21 8.62
N PRO A 188 -10.15 -0.58 9.12
CA PRO A 188 -10.00 -1.59 10.18
C PRO A 188 -10.77 -1.29 11.47
N LYS A 189 -10.92 -0.01 11.84
CA LYS A 189 -11.69 0.45 13.02
C LYS A 189 -13.19 0.12 12.99
N ASP A 190 -13.75 -0.13 11.80
CA ASP A 190 -15.18 -0.38 11.59
C ASP A 190 -15.50 -1.89 11.58
N CYS A 191 -14.47 -2.74 11.66
CA CYS A 191 -14.59 -4.18 11.90
C CYS A 191 -14.79 -4.50 13.39
N LYS A 192 -15.15 -5.76 13.68
CA LYS A 192 -15.14 -6.36 15.02
C LYS A 192 -14.03 -7.41 15.11
N TYR A 193 -13.47 -7.58 16.31
CA TYR A 193 -12.33 -8.46 16.56
C TYR A 193 -12.55 -9.22 17.89
N ASP A 194 -12.23 -10.52 17.94
CA ASP A 194 -12.21 -11.36 19.15
C ASP A 194 -11.02 -12.36 19.13
N ALA A 195 -10.74 -13.07 20.24
CA ALA A 195 -9.52 -13.88 20.42
C ALA A 195 -9.74 -15.31 20.98
N PHE A 196 -8.94 -16.28 20.50
CA PHE A 196 -8.99 -17.71 20.90
C PHE A 196 -7.59 -18.39 21.06
N LYS A 197 -7.49 -19.54 21.77
CA LYS A 197 -6.25 -20.22 22.29
C LYS A 197 -6.28 -21.80 22.29
N VAL A 198 -5.18 -22.51 22.70
CA VAL A 198 -4.97 -24.01 22.84
C VAL A 198 -4.24 -24.48 24.21
N GLN A 199 -4.29 -25.74 24.83
CA GLN A 199 -4.14 -26.08 26.38
C GLN A 199 -3.67 -27.50 27.13
N ALA A 200 -3.74 -27.80 28.55
CA ALA A 200 -3.20 -28.99 29.48
C ALA A 200 -3.60 -29.34 31.10
N PRO A 201 -3.19 -30.45 31.93
CA PRO A 201 -3.69 -31.06 33.33
C PRO A 201 -2.79 -31.72 34.61
N GLY A 202 -3.27 -32.45 35.76
CA GLY A 202 -2.52 -33.11 37.03
C GLY A 202 -3.17 -34.06 38.28
N THR A 203 -2.47 -34.62 39.42
CA THR A 203 -2.86 -35.82 40.45
C THR A 203 -2.24 -36.10 42.01
N PRO A 204 -2.74 -36.96 43.06
CA PRO A 204 -2.30 -37.25 44.59
C PRO A 204 -2.46 -38.65 45.53
N VAL A 205 -2.17 -38.77 46.93
CA VAL A 205 -2.58 -39.70 48.24
C VAL A 205 -1.65 -40.58 49.35
N THR A 206 -2.07 -41.49 50.39
CA THR A 206 -1.48 -41.96 51.85
C THR A 206 -1.87 -43.27 52.89
N VAL A 207 -1.15 -44.47 53.29
CA VAL A 207 -1.28 -45.64 54.43
C VAL A 207 -0.09 -46.67 55.06
N GLN A 208 0.06 -48.10 55.13
CA GLN A 208 1.03 -49.03 56.04
C GLN A 208 1.23 -50.72 56.00
N ALA A 209 2.32 -51.52 56.47
CA ALA A 209 2.55 -53.13 56.55
C ALA A 209 3.67 -54.04 57.44
N VAL A 210 4.05 -55.43 57.28
CA VAL A 210 4.94 -56.48 58.15
C VAL A 210 5.62 -57.91 57.56
N LEU A 211 6.73 -58.67 58.08
CA LEU A 211 7.50 -59.98 57.56
C LEU A 211 8.35 -61.11 58.49
N SER A 212 8.90 -62.37 58.08
CA SER A 212 9.85 -63.40 58.85
C SER A 212 10.48 -64.83 58.27
N GLY A 213 11.51 -65.63 58.85
CA GLY A 213 12.17 -66.96 58.33
C GLY A 213 13.29 -67.91 59.09
N THR A 214 14.07 -68.88 58.44
CA THR A 214 15.06 -69.96 59.01
C THR A 214 16.38 -70.41 58.17
N LYS A 215 17.37 -71.27 58.64
CA LYS A 215 18.66 -71.75 57.95
C LYS A 215 19.18 -73.21 58.30
N TYR A 216 19.77 -74.00 57.36
CA TYR A 216 20.18 -75.44 57.50
C TYR A 216 21.44 -75.95 56.69
N LEU A 217 21.86 -77.22 56.88
CA LEU A 217 22.90 -77.96 56.11
C LEU A 217 22.29 -78.88 55.04
N ASP A 218 22.80 -78.84 53.81
CA ASP A 218 22.26 -79.56 52.64
C ASP A 218 23.31 -80.55 52.09
N ALA A 219 23.23 -81.81 52.53
CA ALA A 219 24.24 -82.84 52.26
C ALA A 219 24.02 -83.61 50.95
N ASN A 220 22.83 -83.49 50.34
CA ASN A 220 22.46 -84.15 49.08
C ASN A 220 22.46 -83.16 47.88
N THR A 221 22.62 -81.85 48.16
CA THR A 221 22.59 -80.73 47.22
C THR A 221 21.24 -80.46 46.55
N ASN A 222 20.13 -80.80 47.21
CA ASN A 222 18.78 -80.74 46.63
C ASN A 222 18.10 -79.36 46.67
N GLY A 223 18.57 -78.43 47.50
CA GLY A 223 18.05 -77.07 47.51
C GLY A 223 16.83 -76.78 48.42
N GLN A 224 16.38 -77.69 49.29
CA GLN A 224 15.25 -77.49 50.22
C GLN A 224 15.56 -78.03 51.63
N ILE A 225 14.87 -77.56 52.69
CA ILE A 225 15.04 -78.15 54.04
C ILE A 225 14.21 -79.42 54.18
N ASP A 226 14.88 -80.55 54.44
CA ASP A 226 14.24 -81.86 54.64
C ASP A 226 14.19 -82.28 56.13
N PRO A 227 13.22 -83.13 56.55
CA PRO A 227 13.11 -83.57 57.94
C PRO A 227 14.33 -84.34 58.44
N GLY A 228 15.04 -83.76 59.43
CA GLY A 228 16.24 -84.34 60.03
C GLY A 228 17.55 -83.66 59.58
N GLU A 229 17.50 -82.72 58.65
CA GLU A 229 18.64 -81.85 58.36
C GLU A 229 18.93 -80.90 59.55
N THR A 230 20.20 -80.56 59.74
CA THR A 230 20.66 -79.82 60.92
C THR A 230 20.70 -78.31 60.63
N GLY A 231 20.12 -77.51 61.53
CA GLY A 231 20.17 -76.04 61.47
C GLY A 231 21.61 -75.49 61.53
N LEU A 232 21.86 -74.36 60.88
CA LEU A 232 23.15 -73.66 60.95
C LEU A 232 23.00 -72.29 61.63
N SER A 233 23.53 -72.19 62.85
CA SER A 233 23.38 -71.05 63.75
C SER A 233 24.39 -69.92 63.50
N GLY A 234 24.04 -68.70 63.93
CA GLY A 234 24.90 -67.52 63.83
C GLY A 234 25.11 -67.04 62.39
N TRP A 235 24.13 -67.26 61.52
CA TRP A 235 24.16 -66.89 60.10
C TRP A 235 23.43 -65.56 59.88
N THR A 236 23.99 -64.64 59.11
CA THR A 236 23.38 -63.34 58.85
C THR A 236 22.39 -63.40 57.69
N ILE A 237 21.21 -62.79 57.89
CA ILE A 237 20.14 -62.63 56.91
C ILE A 237 19.83 -61.12 56.79
N ASN A 238 19.62 -60.61 55.58
CA ASN A 238 19.32 -59.20 55.31
C ASN A 238 17.87 -59.04 54.85
N ILE A 239 17.17 -57.98 55.27
CA ILE A 239 15.85 -57.57 54.77
C ILE A 239 15.95 -56.15 54.18
N SER A 240 15.44 -55.89 52.97
CA SER A 240 15.52 -54.57 52.33
C SER A 240 14.21 -54.11 51.68
N ASP A 241 13.84 -52.84 51.86
CA ASP A 241 12.72 -52.16 51.17
C ASP A 241 13.07 -51.62 49.77
N GLY A 242 14.29 -51.90 49.29
CA GLY A 242 14.83 -51.36 48.04
C GLY A 242 15.56 -50.00 48.18
N THR A 243 15.43 -49.33 49.32
CA THR A 243 16.20 -48.11 49.68
C THR A 243 17.12 -48.34 50.89
N THR A 244 16.65 -49.10 51.88
CA THR A 244 17.30 -49.38 53.15
C THR A 244 17.39 -50.88 53.38
N THR A 245 18.46 -51.35 54.02
CA THR A 245 18.66 -52.78 54.33
C THR A 245 18.95 -52.97 55.81
N THR A 246 18.15 -53.79 56.47
CA THR A 246 18.22 -54.13 57.90
C THR A 246 18.65 -55.59 58.08
N PRO A 247 19.79 -55.87 58.74
CA PRO A 247 20.22 -57.24 59.01
C PRO A 247 19.58 -57.83 60.27
N VAL A 248 19.38 -59.14 60.25
CA VAL A 248 19.05 -60.01 61.39
C VAL A 248 19.99 -61.23 61.38
N VAL A 249 20.07 -61.97 62.49
CA VAL A 249 21.00 -63.11 62.64
C VAL A 249 20.24 -64.32 63.18
N THR A 250 20.54 -65.51 62.66
CA THR A 250 19.90 -66.75 63.09
C THR A 250 20.29 -67.15 64.52
N ASP A 251 19.30 -67.62 65.28
CA ASP A 251 19.49 -68.19 66.62
C ASP A 251 20.25 -69.53 66.61
N SER A 252 20.33 -70.21 67.77
CA SER A 252 20.99 -71.50 67.94
C SER A 252 20.38 -72.63 67.10
N GLU A 253 19.11 -72.49 66.73
CA GLU A 253 18.29 -73.46 66.01
C GLU A 253 18.18 -73.10 64.51
N GLY A 254 18.25 -71.82 64.14
CA GLY A 254 18.33 -71.29 62.78
C GLY A 254 17.41 -70.12 62.38
N ASN A 255 16.68 -69.44 63.28
CA ASN A 255 15.45 -68.65 62.94
C ASN A 255 15.54 -67.09 63.09
N TRP A 256 14.59 -66.32 62.50
CA TRP A 256 14.56 -64.81 62.48
C TRP A 256 13.19 -64.11 62.10
N SER A 257 12.98 -62.79 62.36
CA SER A 257 11.71 -62.01 62.07
C SER A 257 11.81 -60.45 61.93
N PHE A 258 10.78 -59.72 61.40
CA PHE A 258 10.79 -58.24 61.09
C PHE A 258 9.40 -57.49 60.88
N ASN A 259 9.33 -56.13 60.89
CA ASN A 259 8.12 -55.25 60.73
C ASN A 259 8.34 -54.01 59.78
N THR A 260 7.31 -53.42 59.10
CA THR A 260 7.50 -52.36 58.04
C THR A 260 6.82 -50.96 58.27
N PRO A 261 7.06 -49.94 57.39
CA PRO A 261 6.62 -48.53 57.52
C PRO A 261 5.20 -48.14 56.98
N GLU A 262 4.99 -46.83 56.74
CA GLU A 262 3.70 -46.12 56.55
C GLU A 262 3.66 -45.30 55.22
N VAL A 263 2.89 -45.75 54.19
CA VAL A 263 2.88 -45.32 52.77
C VAL A 263 1.53 -45.52 52.01
N ALA A 264 1.35 -44.85 50.86
CA ALA A 264 0.06 -44.38 50.31
C ALA A 264 -1.21 -45.29 50.19
N LEU A 265 -2.43 -44.72 50.35
CA LEU A 265 -3.71 -45.47 50.38
C LEU A 265 -4.05 -45.99 48.99
N GLY A 266 -4.03 -47.32 48.84
CA GLY A 266 -4.11 -47.98 47.54
C GLY A 266 -2.76 -48.08 46.81
N THR A 267 -1.64 -47.82 47.47
CA THR A 267 -0.31 -48.16 46.92
C THR A 267 0.13 -49.56 47.32
N LEU A 268 1.28 -49.96 46.79
CA LEU A 268 1.93 -51.25 47.03
C LEU A 268 3.37 -50.99 47.44
N GLU A 269 3.82 -51.63 48.52
CA GLU A 269 5.22 -51.65 48.96
C GLU A 269 5.87 -53.00 48.62
N THR A 270 7.21 -53.06 48.54
CA THR A 270 7.93 -54.32 48.23
C THR A 270 9.22 -54.44 49.03
N PHE A 271 9.51 -55.67 49.51
CA PHE A 271 10.68 -56.01 50.33
C PHE A 271 11.45 -57.21 49.73
N THR A 272 12.72 -57.37 50.08
CA THR A 272 13.60 -58.48 49.63
C THR A 272 14.46 -59.05 50.77
N ILE A 273 14.79 -60.35 50.74
CA ILE A 273 15.53 -61.05 51.81
C ILE A 273 16.61 -62.03 51.30
N SER A 274 17.83 -62.00 51.85
CA SER A 274 19.00 -62.82 51.42
C SER A 274 19.98 -63.21 52.55
N GLU A 275 20.85 -64.21 52.32
CA GLU A 275 21.90 -64.67 53.28
C GLU A 275 23.34 -64.18 52.96
N VAL A 276 24.32 -64.60 53.76
CA VAL A 276 25.77 -64.30 53.58
C VAL A 276 26.63 -65.57 53.56
N GLN A 277 27.39 -65.78 52.47
CA GLN A 277 28.20 -67.00 52.20
C GLN A 277 29.43 -67.18 53.12
N ARG A 278 29.83 -68.45 53.36
CA ARG A 278 31.00 -68.83 54.19
C ARG A 278 32.06 -69.64 53.41
N SER A 279 33.34 -69.52 53.76
CA SER A 279 34.45 -70.23 53.09
C SER A 279 34.52 -71.73 53.46
N GLY A 280 35.10 -72.54 52.55
CA GLY A 280 35.19 -74.01 52.67
C GLY A 280 33.91 -74.77 52.31
N PHE A 281 32.82 -74.05 52.06
CA PHE A 281 31.49 -74.58 51.76
C PHE A 281 30.87 -73.83 50.57
N ALA A 282 29.91 -74.44 49.86
CA ALA A 282 29.05 -73.80 48.85
C ALA A 282 27.59 -73.73 49.35
N GLN A 283 26.82 -72.70 48.97
CA GLN A 283 25.37 -72.60 49.27
C GLN A 283 24.55 -73.33 48.19
N THR A 284 24.00 -74.48 48.55
CA THR A 284 23.21 -75.36 47.68
C THR A 284 21.71 -75.27 47.96
N GLY A 285 21.31 -74.96 49.20
CA GLY A 285 19.95 -74.76 49.69
C GLY A 285 19.14 -73.62 49.05
N ASN A 286 17.88 -73.53 49.46
CA ASN A 286 16.87 -72.54 49.08
C ASN A 286 16.71 -72.19 47.58
N THR A 287 16.50 -73.23 46.78
CA THR A 287 15.98 -73.12 45.39
C THR A 287 14.46 -73.30 45.30
N THR A 288 13.80 -73.68 46.39
CA THR A 288 12.35 -73.96 46.47
C THR A 288 11.70 -73.03 47.50
N ASP A 289 10.56 -72.42 47.16
CA ASP A 289 9.82 -71.55 48.09
C ASP A 289 9.05 -72.41 49.13
N GLN A 290 9.07 -71.98 50.39
CA GLN A 290 8.49 -72.70 51.53
C GLN A 290 7.69 -71.75 52.44
N SER A 291 7.33 -70.57 51.93
CA SER A 291 6.75 -69.45 52.69
C SER A 291 5.21 -69.44 52.75
N SER A 292 4.67 -68.56 53.60
CA SER A 292 3.23 -68.37 53.83
C SER A 292 2.92 -66.91 54.21
N ALA A 293 1.76 -66.38 53.78
CA ALA A 293 1.42 -64.96 53.94
C ALA A 293 -0.09 -64.69 54.13
N THR A 294 -0.42 -63.53 54.71
CA THR A 294 -1.79 -63.11 55.06
C THR A 294 -2.01 -61.60 54.81
N GLY A 295 -3.27 -61.16 54.77
CA GLY A 295 -3.63 -59.74 54.59
C GLY A 295 -3.49 -59.23 53.14
N GLY A 296 -3.39 -60.12 52.16
CA GLY A 296 -3.17 -59.77 50.75
C GLY A 296 -1.70 -59.67 50.34
N VAL A 297 -0.77 -59.93 51.26
CA VAL A 297 0.67 -59.98 51.00
C VAL A 297 1.03 -61.11 50.04
N GLY A 298 1.82 -60.80 49.00
CA GLY A 298 2.42 -61.77 48.09
C GLY A 298 3.89 -62.07 48.44
N VAL A 299 4.38 -63.26 48.09
CA VAL A 299 5.77 -63.70 48.26
C VAL A 299 6.24 -64.40 46.98
N ALA A 300 7.53 -64.26 46.64
CA ALA A 300 8.19 -64.98 45.55
C ALA A 300 9.70 -65.16 45.80
N LEU A 301 10.18 -66.39 45.82
CA LEU A 301 11.61 -66.73 45.78
C LEU A 301 12.20 -66.65 44.36
N SER A 302 13.36 -66.01 44.21
CA SER A 302 14.18 -66.05 42.98
C SER A 302 15.67 -65.90 43.31
N ASN A 303 16.55 -66.64 42.63
CA ASN A 303 18.01 -66.58 42.82
C ASN A 303 18.46 -66.68 44.30
N LYS A 304 17.78 -67.49 45.11
CA LYS A 304 18.02 -67.66 46.56
C LYS A 304 17.72 -66.41 47.41
N ILE A 305 16.92 -65.49 46.88
CA ILE A 305 16.45 -64.25 47.52
C ILE A 305 14.92 -64.22 47.48
N TYR A 306 14.27 -64.01 48.62
CA TYR A 306 12.81 -63.85 48.67
C TYR A 306 12.41 -62.40 48.38
N THR A 307 11.29 -62.18 47.71
CA THR A 307 10.69 -60.87 47.43
C THR A 307 9.23 -60.86 47.88
N LEU A 308 8.78 -59.84 48.59
CA LEU A 308 7.43 -59.74 49.18
C LEU A 308 6.76 -58.43 48.79
N THR A 309 5.45 -58.44 48.51
CA THR A 309 4.68 -57.24 48.10
C THR A 309 3.46 -57.03 49.00
N LEU A 310 3.26 -55.79 49.45
CA LEU A 310 2.34 -55.41 50.53
C LEU A 310 1.27 -54.44 49.98
N PRO A 311 -0.02 -54.81 49.90
CA PRO A 311 -1.08 -53.90 49.48
C PRO A 311 -1.48 -52.96 50.63
N ASN A 312 -1.20 -51.67 50.46
CA ASN A 312 -1.48 -50.64 51.46
C ASN A 312 -2.97 -50.25 51.40
N THR A 313 -3.79 -51.20 51.84
CA THR A 313 -5.26 -51.13 51.98
C THR A 313 -5.74 -51.64 53.35
N GLY A 314 -4.84 -52.26 54.13
CA GLY A 314 -5.07 -52.81 55.47
C GLY A 314 -3.83 -53.58 55.96
N PRO A 315 -3.82 -54.06 57.22
CA PRO A 315 -2.65 -54.77 57.78
C PRO A 315 -2.50 -56.22 57.27
N GLY A 316 -1.25 -56.69 57.10
CA GLY A 316 -0.89 -58.05 56.64
C GLY A 316 0.51 -58.50 57.09
N SER A 317 0.90 -59.76 56.81
CA SER A 317 2.18 -60.36 57.29
C SER A 317 2.61 -61.63 56.53
N ALA A 318 3.86 -62.10 56.71
CA ALA A 318 4.41 -63.33 56.11
C ALA A 318 5.50 -64.07 56.93
N SER A 319 5.75 -65.35 56.65
CA SER A 319 6.76 -66.23 57.28
C SER A 319 7.30 -67.36 56.38
N GLY A 320 8.36 -68.06 56.80
CA GLY A 320 8.82 -69.34 56.19
C GLY A 320 9.95 -69.26 55.15
N LEU A 321 10.92 -68.35 55.35
CA LEU A 321 11.94 -67.98 54.36
C LEU A 321 13.32 -68.61 54.71
N ASN A 322 13.79 -69.62 53.94
CA ASN A 322 14.82 -70.62 54.33
C ASN A 322 16.13 -70.62 53.47
N PHE A 323 17.23 -71.33 53.87
CA PHE A 323 18.64 -71.21 53.33
C PHE A 323 19.64 -72.40 53.67
N GLY A 324 20.62 -72.89 52.82
CA GLY A 324 21.58 -74.02 53.20
C GLY A 324 22.85 -74.44 52.32
N ASN A 325 23.77 -75.36 52.76
CA ASN A 325 25.21 -75.55 52.26
C ASN A 325 25.96 -76.96 52.31
N ILE A 326 27.14 -77.17 51.60
CA ILE A 326 28.03 -78.42 51.51
C ILE A 326 29.61 -78.24 51.25
N PRO A 327 30.57 -79.23 51.49
CA PRO A 327 32.08 -79.18 51.27
C PRO A 327 32.79 -79.84 50.02
N LEU A 328 34.16 -79.84 49.91
CA LEU A 328 35.01 -79.99 48.66
C LEU A 328 36.23 -81.01 48.64
N ALA A 329 36.95 -81.21 47.49
CA ALA A 329 38.08 -82.17 47.22
C ALA A 329 39.29 -81.68 46.30
N SER A 330 40.19 -82.58 45.80
CA SER A 330 41.59 -82.30 45.31
C SER A 330 41.99 -82.65 43.83
N ALA A 331 43.08 -82.06 43.30
CA ALA A 331 43.49 -81.99 41.87
C ALA A 331 44.68 -82.90 41.36
N LEU A 332 44.99 -82.88 40.05
CA LEU A 332 45.94 -83.77 39.29
C LEU A 332 47.18 -83.04 38.65
N THR A 333 48.15 -83.75 38.02
CA THR A 333 49.43 -83.21 37.43
C THR A 333 49.93 -83.91 36.12
N ALA A 334 50.95 -83.37 35.38
CA ALA A 334 51.41 -83.88 34.04
C ALA A 334 52.85 -83.46 33.56
N THR A 335 53.40 -84.08 32.47
CA THR A 335 54.74 -83.81 31.80
C THR A 335 54.79 -84.18 30.28
N LYS A 336 55.83 -83.78 29.48
CA LYS A 336 56.00 -84.10 28.00
C LYS A 336 57.42 -83.86 27.37
N ASP A 337 57.62 -84.16 26.06
CA ASP A 337 58.84 -83.92 25.21
C ASP A 337 58.58 -83.31 23.78
N ALA A 338 59.60 -83.17 22.88
CA ALA A 338 59.49 -82.62 21.49
C ALA A 338 60.70 -82.89 20.51
N THR A 339 60.52 -82.84 19.16
CA THR A 339 61.59 -82.96 18.10
C THR A 339 61.19 -82.38 16.69
N PRO A 340 62.07 -81.72 15.85
CA PRO A 340 61.70 -80.94 14.61
C PRO A 340 62.42 -81.21 13.23
N ALA A 341 61.93 -80.69 12.06
CA ALA A 341 62.58 -80.74 10.69
C ALA A 341 62.07 -79.74 9.57
N PHE A 342 62.87 -79.35 8.52
CA PHE A 342 62.50 -78.40 7.41
C PHE A 342 63.29 -78.49 6.04
N THR A 343 63.02 -77.63 5.03
CA THR A 343 63.61 -77.61 3.64
C THR A 343 64.02 -76.21 3.10
N ARG A 344 65.01 -76.08 2.18
CA ARG A 344 65.55 -74.80 1.61
C ARG A 344 65.60 -74.74 0.06
N THR A 345 65.33 -73.57 -0.55
CA THR A 345 65.43 -73.32 -2.02
C THR A 345 66.16 -72.01 -2.36
N PHE A 346 67.12 -72.03 -3.31
CA PHE A 346 67.86 -70.83 -3.76
C PHE A 346 67.20 -70.09 -4.92
N LYS A 347 67.48 -68.78 -5.04
CA LYS A 347 67.18 -67.94 -6.20
C LYS A 347 68.45 -67.35 -6.79
N TRP A 348 68.36 -66.97 -8.07
CA TRP A 348 69.44 -66.38 -8.84
C TRP A 348 69.01 -65.06 -9.47
N THR A 349 69.98 -64.19 -9.67
CA THR A 349 69.84 -62.89 -10.35
C THR A 349 70.99 -62.71 -11.33
N ILE A 350 70.80 -61.83 -12.32
CA ILE A 350 71.78 -61.47 -13.34
C ILE A 350 71.88 -59.95 -13.40
N LYS A 351 73.09 -59.44 -13.64
CA LYS A 351 73.40 -58.04 -13.91
C LYS A 351 74.20 -57.96 -15.20
N LYS A 352 73.98 -56.91 -15.97
CA LYS A 352 74.79 -56.55 -17.13
C LYS A 352 75.33 -55.14 -16.90
N ASP A 353 76.57 -54.92 -17.30
CA ASP A 353 77.35 -53.68 -17.21
C ASP A 353 78.04 -53.43 -18.55
N VAL A 354 78.63 -52.25 -18.72
CA VAL A 354 79.40 -51.85 -19.90
C VAL A 354 80.49 -50.86 -19.50
N ASP A 355 81.61 -50.84 -20.22
CA ASP A 355 82.75 -49.95 -19.96
C ASP A 355 82.44 -48.46 -20.17
N LYS A 356 81.58 -48.16 -21.14
CA LYS A 356 81.05 -46.84 -21.46
C LYS A 356 79.57 -46.94 -21.79
N THR A 357 78.78 -45.97 -21.36
CA THR A 357 77.34 -45.88 -21.70
C THR A 357 77.08 -45.03 -22.93
N GLU A 358 78.02 -44.16 -23.31
CA GLU A 358 77.83 -43.09 -24.30
C GLU A 358 79.18 -42.83 -25.00
N ILE A 359 79.16 -42.64 -26.32
CA ILE A 359 80.32 -42.24 -27.14
C ILE A 359 79.84 -41.24 -28.19
N ASP A 360 80.45 -40.06 -28.18
CA ASP A 360 80.28 -39.00 -29.17
C ASP A 360 81.26 -39.21 -30.33
N THR A 361 80.78 -39.11 -31.57
CA THR A 361 81.54 -39.48 -32.77
C THR A 361 81.08 -38.71 -34.01
N ALA A 362 81.89 -38.72 -35.06
CA ALA A 362 81.47 -38.34 -36.40
C ALA A 362 81.07 -39.56 -37.26
N ASP A 363 81.54 -40.76 -36.90
CA ASP A 363 81.29 -42.02 -37.63
C ASP A 363 81.58 -43.25 -36.74
N GLY A 364 80.55 -43.81 -36.10
CA GLY A 364 80.59 -45.10 -35.39
C GLY A 364 81.26 -45.14 -33.99
N ALA A 365 80.97 -46.19 -33.22
CA ALA A 365 81.37 -46.34 -31.81
C ALA A 365 81.50 -47.81 -31.33
N THR A 366 82.35 -48.08 -30.33
CA THR A 366 82.66 -49.45 -29.83
C THR A 366 82.57 -49.53 -28.30
N PHE A 367 81.94 -50.59 -27.78
CA PHE A 367 81.64 -50.80 -26.36
C PHE A 367 82.06 -52.20 -25.87
N THR A 368 82.33 -52.34 -24.57
CA THR A 368 82.72 -53.60 -23.90
C THR A 368 81.77 -53.93 -22.76
N TYR A 369 80.92 -54.95 -22.96
CA TYR A 369 79.96 -55.42 -21.98
C TYR A 369 80.60 -56.34 -20.94
N THR A 370 80.04 -56.35 -19.73
CA THR A 370 80.31 -57.31 -18.66
C THR A 370 79.00 -57.89 -18.16
N VAL A 371 78.94 -59.18 -17.87
CA VAL A 371 77.76 -59.89 -17.36
C VAL A 371 78.14 -60.61 -16.06
N SER A 372 77.29 -60.49 -15.04
CA SER A 372 77.49 -61.10 -13.71
C SER A 372 76.22 -61.82 -13.26
N VAL A 373 76.35 -62.93 -12.53
CA VAL A 373 75.23 -63.62 -11.86
C VAL A 373 75.49 -63.77 -10.36
N THR A 374 74.41 -63.71 -9.57
CA THR A 374 74.45 -63.75 -8.09
C THR A 374 73.38 -64.70 -7.56
N ARG A 375 73.76 -65.63 -6.66
CA ARG A 375 72.83 -66.50 -5.91
C ARG A 375 72.48 -65.85 -4.56
N ASP A 376 71.24 -66.05 -4.11
CA ASP A 376 70.79 -65.63 -2.77
C ASP A 376 71.18 -66.62 -1.64
N ALA A 377 70.69 -66.36 -0.43
CA ALA A 377 70.93 -67.19 0.76
C ALA A 377 69.99 -68.40 0.89
N GLY A 378 68.96 -68.49 0.04
CA GLY A 378 67.89 -69.50 0.11
C GLY A 378 66.68 -69.07 0.95
N THR A 379 65.53 -69.71 0.66
CA THR A 379 64.24 -69.54 1.35
C THR A 379 63.78 -70.88 1.96
N ASP A 380 63.29 -70.86 3.20
CA ASP A 380 62.98 -72.08 3.98
C ASP A 380 61.48 -72.37 4.14
N ASN A 381 61.10 -73.65 4.16
CA ASN A 381 59.70 -74.11 4.24
C ASN A 381 59.56 -75.54 4.81
N ALA A 382 58.30 -76.00 4.95
CA ALA A 382 57.90 -77.36 5.35
C ALA A 382 58.34 -77.78 6.78
N TRP A 383 57.94 -77.00 7.80
CA TRP A 383 58.29 -77.21 9.21
C TRP A 383 57.32 -78.20 9.92
N ALA A 384 57.83 -79.08 10.80
CA ALA A 384 57.03 -80.05 11.59
C ALA A 384 57.68 -80.43 12.94
N VAL A 385 56.90 -80.93 13.92
CA VAL A 385 57.34 -81.35 15.29
C VAL A 385 56.58 -82.58 15.83
N SER A 386 57.16 -83.44 16.69
CA SER A 386 56.46 -84.58 17.35
C SER A 386 56.99 -84.97 18.76
N GLY A 387 56.26 -85.82 19.51
CA GLY A 387 56.66 -86.30 20.86
C GLY A 387 55.58 -87.10 21.65
N SER A 388 55.64 -87.08 22.99
CA SER A 388 54.74 -87.77 23.95
C SER A 388 54.45 -86.97 25.23
N ILE A 389 53.42 -87.38 26.01
CA ILE A 389 52.81 -86.71 27.18
C ILE A 389 52.54 -87.74 28.30
N ALA A 390 52.54 -87.35 29.58
CA ALA A 390 52.12 -88.19 30.73
C ALA A 390 51.29 -87.41 31.79
N VAL A 391 50.43 -88.11 32.55
CA VAL A 391 49.43 -87.54 33.49
C VAL A 391 49.28 -88.39 34.76
N ASN A 392 49.11 -87.78 35.95
CA ASN A 392 49.08 -88.43 37.28
C ASN A 392 47.86 -88.01 38.15
N ASN A 393 47.30 -88.94 38.94
CA ASN A 393 46.17 -88.71 39.87
C ASN A 393 46.53 -89.04 41.34
N PRO A 394 46.40 -88.11 42.31
CA PRO A 394 46.67 -88.36 43.73
C PRO A 394 45.43 -88.73 44.55
N ASN A 395 44.22 -88.70 43.98
CA ASN A 395 43.00 -89.06 44.72
C ASN A 395 42.90 -90.57 44.94
N SER A 396 42.27 -90.98 46.04
CA SER A 396 41.97 -92.38 46.37
C SER A 396 40.85 -93.00 45.51
N ALA A 397 40.23 -92.20 44.63
CA ALA A 397 39.30 -92.61 43.59
C ALA A 397 39.89 -92.33 42.19
N PRO A 398 39.57 -93.14 41.16
CA PRO A 398 39.93 -92.84 39.77
C PRO A 398 39.27 -91.54 39.28
N VAL A 399 39.89 -90.85 38.33
CA VAL A 399 39.36 -89.60 37.75
C VAL A 399 39.47 -89.65 36.22
N THR A 400 38.40 -89.26 35.53
CA THR A 400 38.36 -89.14 34.06
C THR A 400 38.77 -87.73 33.63
N VAL A 401 39.66 -87.63 32.64
CA VAL A 401 40.22 -86.37 32.13
C VAL A 401 40.14 -86.28 30.59
N ASN A 402 40.32 -85.08 30.05
CA ASN A 402 40.64 -84.85 28.64
C ASN A 402 42.03 -84.22 28.51
N VAL A 403 42.81 -84.65 27.51
CA VAL A 403 44.18 -84.19 27.23
C VAL A 403 44.27 -83.62 25.80
N SER A 404 44.85 -82.43 25.67
CA SER A 404 45.20 -81.78 24.40
C SER A 404 46.65 -81.29 24.41
N ASP A 405 47.17 -80.87 23.25
CA ASP A 405 48.54 -80.38 23.10
C ASP A 405 48.59 -79.21 22.12
N ALA A 406 49.43 -78.22 22.38
CA ALA A 406 49.61 -77.05 21.51
C ALA A 406 51.01 -76.42 21.68
N ILE A 407 51.66 -76.13 20.55
CA ILE A 407 52.82 -75.24 20.51
C ILE A 407 52.35 -73.79 20.67
N ASN A 408 53.15 -72.95 21.32
CA ASN A 408 52.91 -71.51 21.51
C ASN A 408 53.04 -70.69 20.21
N ASP A 409 52.57 -71.22 19.08
CA ASP A 409 52.71 -70.65 17.74
C ASP A 409 51.42 -70.88 16.94
N ALA A 410 50.81 -69.80 16.45
CA ALA A 410 49.53 -69.88 15.73
C ALA A 410 49.62 -70.61 14.38
N ASN A 411 50.84 -70.81 13.86
CA ASN A 411 51.05 -71.57 12.64
C ASN A 411 51.12 -73.08 12.88
N ALA A 412 51.26 -73.54 14.13
CA ALA A 412 51.38 -74.94 14.50
C ALA A 412 50.02 -75.59 14.82
N THR A 413 49.64 -76.64 14.09
CA THR A 413 48.50 -77.50 14.42
C THR A 413 48.98 -78.80 15.04
N CYS A 414 48.54 -79.14 16.26
CA CYS A 414 48.95 -80.35 16.99
C CYS A 414 47.79 -81.34 17.18
N THR A 415 48.11 -82.63 17.32
CA THR A 415 47.15 -83.72 17.54
C THR A 415 47.69 -84.72 18.57
N VAL A 416 46.83 -85.20 19.48
CA VAL A 416 47.17 -86.19 20.53
C VAL A 416 46.38 -87.47 20.31
N THR A 417 47.07 -88.62 20.27
CA THR A 417 46.41 -89.91 20.11
C THR A 417 45.87 -90.39 21.46
N GLY A 418 44.54 -90.53 21.58
CA GLY A 418 43.89 -91.09 22.77
C GLY A 418 43.64 -90.10 23.93
N GLY A 419 43.71 -88.78 23.69
CA GLY A 419 43.56 -87.76 24.74
C GLY A 419 42.15 -87.59 25.33
N THR A 420 41.08 -87.91 24.60
CA THR A 420 39.69 -87.66 25.03
C THR A 420 39.17 -88.77 25.94
N GLY A 421 38.63 -88.41 27.12
CA GLY A 421 37.99 -89.34 28.04
C GLY A 421 38.94 -90.32 28.75
N ALA A 422 40.23 -89.98 28.87
CA ALA A 422 41.23 -90.83 29.49
C ALA A 422 40.94 -91.02 31.00
N ILE A 423 40.88 -92.28 31.46
CA ILE A 423 40.71 -92.61 32.87
C ILE A 423 42.08 -92.72 33.53
N ILE A 424 42.38 -91.84 34.49
CA ILE A 424 43.60 -91.90 35.28
C ILE A 424 43.31 -92.71 36.56
N PRO A 425 44.00 -93.84 36.79
CA PRO A 425 43.74 -94.71 37.94
C PRO A 425 43.98 -94.00 39.27
N ALA A 426 43.31 -94.45 40.34
CA ALA A 426 43.58 -93.98 41.70
C ALA A 426 45.06 -94.17 42.05
N SER A 427 45.71 -93.12 42.56
CA SER A 427 47.14 -93.11 42.91
C SER A 427 48.10 -93.54 41.77
N GLY A 428 47.77 -93.29 40.50
CA GLY A 428 48.56 -93.76 39.34
C GLY A 428 48.65 -92.77 38.16
N SER A 429 49.11 -93.26 37.00
CA SER A 429 49.44 -92.43 35.82
C SER A 429 49.27 -93.11 34.46
N ALA A 430 49.20 -92.32 33.38
CA ALA A 430 49.09 -92.77 31.98
C ALA A 430 49.96 -91.91 31.02
N SER A 431 50.20 -92.37 29.77
CA SER A 431 51.01 -91.67 28.76
C SER A 431 50.46 -91.79 27.33
N LEU A 432 50.62 -90.75 26.50
CA LEU A 432 49.96 -90.54 25.20
C LEU A 432 50.88 -89.83 24.16
N PRO A 433 50.97 -90.29 22.90
CA PRO A 433 51.82 -89.69 21.87
C PRO A 433 51.12 -88.56 21.07
N TYR A 434 51.90 -87.63 20.51
CA TYR A 434 51.42 -86.47 19.75
C TYR A 434 52.27 -86.14 18.49
N SER A 435 51.68 -85.40 17.54
CA SER A 435 52.41 -84.78 16.41
C SER A 435 51.84 -83.41 16.03
N CYS A 436 52.68 -82.55 15.43
CA CYS A 436 52.35 -81.18 15.03
C CYS A 436 52.94 -80.83 13.64
N SER A 437 52.22 -80.01 12.87
CA SER A 437 52.65 -79.49 11.56
C SER A 437 52.44 -77.98 11.44
N TYR A 438 53.21 -77.31 10.58
CA TYR A 438 53.15 -75.85 10.41
C TYR A 438 52.52 -75.42 9.09
N SER A 439 51.66 -74.39 9.14
CA SER A 439 51.10 -73.71 7.96
C SER A 439 52.04 -72.67 7.35
N ALA A 440 52.95 -72.11 8.16
CA ALA A 440 53.93 -71.08 7.76
C ALA A 440 55.17 -71.13 8.68
N LEU A 441 56.16 -70.26 8.45
CA LEU A 441 57.32 -70.10 9.34
C LEU A 441 56.88 -69.76 10.77
N PHE A 442 57.57 -70.29 11.77
CA PHE A 442 57.30 -70.00 13.17
C PHE A 442 57.47 -68.51 13.52
N ALA A 443 56.62 -68.01 14.42
CA ALA A 443 56.61 -66.62 14.88
C ALA A 443 57.75 -66.30 15.87
N SER A 444 58.37 -67.32 16.46
CA SER A 444 59.48 -67.20 17.41
C SER A 444 60.43 -68.40 17.25
N SER A 445 61.74 -68.17 17.36
CA SER A 445 62.72 -69.27 17.43
C SER A 445 62.78 -69.94 18.81
N SER A 446 62.20 -69.32 19.83
CA SER A 446 62.03 -69.90 21.17
C SER A 446 60.60 -70.39 21.32
N GLN A 447 60.37 -71.64 20.93
CA GLN A 447 59.05 -72.28 20.97
C GLN A 447 58.97 -73.31 22.10
N THR A 448 57.79 -73.38 22.72
CA THR A 448 57.46 -74.31 23.79
C THR A 448 56.16 -75.02 23.42
N ASN A 449 56.20 -76.35 23.36
CA ASN A 449 55.02 -77.18 23.24
C ASN A 449 54.42 -77.47 24.64
N THR A 450 53.10 -77.39 24.76
CA THR A 450 52.36 -77.44 26.03
C THR A 450 51.18 -78.41 25.96
N ALA A 451 51.22 -79.45 26.79
CA ALA A 451 50.09 -80.34 27.02
C ALA A 451 49.15 -79.72 28.05
N SER A 452 47.83 -79.85 27.84
CA SER A 452 46.78 -79.36 28.74
C SER A 452 45.80 -80.49 29.10
N ILE A 453 45.52 -80.65 30.39
CA ILE A 453 44.69 -81.70 30.98
C ILE A 453 43.51 -81.01 31.69
N SER A 454 42.30 -81.57 31.60
CA SER A 454 41.10 -81.03 32.25
C SER A 454 40.12 -82.10 32.75
N TRP A 455 39.39 -81.80 33.82
CA TRP A 455 38.29 -82.63 34.34
C TRP A 455 37.13 -81.77 34.83
N ALA A 456 35.92 -82.32 34.74
CA ALA A 456 34.68 -81.66 35.19
C ALA A 456 34.42 -81.88 36.68
N GLN A 457 33.59 -81.03 37.27
CA GLN A 457 33.06 -81.21 38.63
C GLN A 457 32.34 -82.54 38.78
N GLN A 458 32.65 -83.25 39.87
CA GLN A 458 32.09 -84.57 40.18
C GLN A 458 32.06 -84.80 41.69
N THR A 459 30.93 -85.25 42.22
CA THR A 459 30.85 -85.74 43.60
C THR A 459 31.55 -87.09 43.66
N LEU A 460 32.66 -87.16 44.40
CA LEU A 460 33.42 -88.39 44.56
C LEU A 460 32.69 -89.37 45.51
N SER A 461 33.00 -90.66 45.39
CA SER A 461 32.35 -91.76 46.11
C SER A 461 32.52 -91.73 47.64
N ASN A 462 33.27 -90.77 48.17
CA ASN A 462 33.48 -90.48 49.59
C ASN A 462 32.70 -89.24 50.08
N ALA A 463 31.67 -88.78 49.34
CA ALA A 463 30.82 -87.63 49.66
C ALA A 463 31.57 -86.28 49.78
N THR A 464 32.60 -86.08 48.95
CA THR A 464 33.26 -84.77 48.77
C THR A 464 33.16 -84.30 47.32
N LEU A 465 32.95 -83.01 47.10
CA LEU A 465 32.81 -82.43 45.77
C LEU A 465 34.17 -82.08 45.16
N LEU A 466 34.64 -82.87 44.18
CA LEU A 466 35.76 -82.44 43.33
C LEU A 466 35.24 -81.40 42.35
N LEU A 467 35.72 -80.16 42.47
CA LEU A 467 35.43 -79.10 41.52
C LEU A 467 36.14 -79.33 40.17
N THR A 468 35.60 -78.71 39.12
CA THR A 468 36.26 -78.59 37.80
C THR A 468 37.70 -78.10 37.96
N GLY A 469 38.64 -78.70 37.24
CA GLY A 469 40.06 -78.35 37.32
C GLY A 469 40.89 -78.78 36.11
N SER A 470 42.17 -78.41 36.13
CA SER A 470 43.11 -78.64 35.04
C SER A 470 44.56 -78.79 35.52
N ALA A 471 45.42 -79.31 34.63
CA ALA A 471 46.87 -79.45 34.80
C ALA A 471 47.59 -79.30 33.44
N SER A 472 48.92 -79.17 33.43
CA SER A 472 49.70 -79.01 32.20
C SER A 472 51.15 -79.52 32.33
N GLY A 473 51.85 -79.62 31.19
CA GLY A 473 53.28 -79.94 31.12
C GLY A 473 53.91 -79.44 29.81
N THR A 474 55.21 -79.15 29.79
CA THR A 474 55.87 -78.40 28.69
C THR A 474 57.21 -78.98 28.21
N ALA A 475 57.59 -78.68 26.96
CA ALA A 475 58.90 -79.01 26.35
C ALA A 475 59.31 -77.96 25.28
N ALA A 476 60.62 -77.77 25.04
CA ALA A 476 61.15 -76.76 24.10
C ALA A 476 61.60 -77.35 22.75
N ILE A 477 61.77 -76.50 21.72
CA ILE A 477 62.08 -76.88 20.32
C ILE A 477 63.32 -76.10 19.81
N ALA A 478 64.19 -76.73 19.02
CA ALA A 478 65.42 -76.13 18.44
C ALA A 478 65.67 -76.61 16.99
N TRP A 479 66.18 -75.73 16.11
CA TRP A 479 66.18 -75.93 14.65
C TRP A 479 67.58 -75.80 14.01
N ASP A 480 68.30 -76.91 13.82
CA ASP A 480 69.75 -76.89 13.52
C ASP A 480 70.16 -76.94 12.03
N GLY A 481 69.26 -77.24 11.08
CA GLY A 481 69.60 -77.18 9.65
C GLY A 481 68.57 -77.78 8.67
N PRO A 482 68.62 -77.41 7.37
CA PRO A 482 67.68 -77.87 6.36
C PRO A 482 67.94 -79.32 5.94
N THR A 483 66.85 -80.08 5.75
CA THR A 483 66.87 -81.50 5.36
C THR A 483 66.91 -81.70 3.83
N THR A 484 66.54 -80.69 3.03
CA THR A 484 66.48 -80.74 1.55
C THR A 484 66.91 -79.40 0.91
N VAL A 485 67.47 -79.40 -0.32
CA VAL A 485 68.01 -78.22 -1.03
C VAL A 485 67.63 -78.20 -2.53
N VAL A 486 67.32 -77.02 -3.11
CA VAL A 486 66.89 -76.81 -4.52
C VAL A 486 67.62 -75.62 -5.21
N ASP A 487 67.84 -75.73 -6.55
CA ASP A 487 68.38 -74.69 -7.48
C ASP A 487 69.83 -74.20 -7.24
N ALA A 488 70.75 -75.16 -7.20
CA ALA A 488 72.16 -74.93 -6.88
C ALA A 488 73.01 -74.18 -7.96
N SER A 489 72.61 -74.13 -9.24
CA SER A 489 73.42 -73.55 -10.35
C SER A 489 72.58 -72.99 -11.52
N VAL A 490 73.22 -72.18 -12.38
CA VAL A 490 72.62 -71.55 -13.58
C VAL A 490 73.50 -71.64 -14.83
N SER A 491 72.89 -71.55 -16.01
CA SER A 491 73.54 -71.34 -17.32
C SER A 491 73.09 -70.02 -17.94
N VAL A 492 74.02 -69.25 -18.54
CA VAL A 492 73.87 -67.84 -18.95
C VAL A 492 74.14 -67.68 -20.45
N SER A 493 73.35 -66.88 -21.16
CA SER A 493 73.50 -66.63 -22.61
C SER A 493 73.34 -65.15 -22.97
N ASP A 494 73.89 -64.71 -24.10
CA ASP A 494 73.81 -63.33 -24.59
C ASP A 494 74.01 -63.30 -26.13
N PRO A 495 73.23 -62.53 -26.90
CA PRO A 495 73.27 -62.59 -28.37
C PRO A 495 74.49 -61.88 -28.99
N LEU A 496 75.23 -61.06 -28.23
CA LEU A 496 76.45 -60.39 -28.71
C LEU A 496 77.75 -60.99 -28.12
N ASP A 497 77.67 -61.95 -27.19
CA ASP A 497 78.84 -62.74 -26.76
C ASP A 497 79.07 -63.91 -27.74
N PRO A 498 80.16 -63.93 -28.53
CA PRO A 498 80.47 -65.04 -29.42
C PRO A 498 80.82 -66.36 -28.69
N SER A 499 80.89 -66.35 -27.35
CA SER A 499 81.20 -67.52 -26.51
C SER A 499 80.04 -67.98 -25.61
N ALA A 500 78.81 -67.48 -25.82
CA ALA A 500 77.65 -67.95 -25.07
C ALA A 500 77.23 -69.39 -25.47
N PRO A 501 76.69 -70.22 -24.55
CA PRO A 501 76.38 -69.95 -23.14
C PRO A 501 77.47 -70.38 -22.13
N ARG A 502 77.38 -69.90 -20.88
CA ARG A 502 78.35 -70.09 -19.79
C ARG A 502 77.69 -70.49 -18.46
N THR A 503 78.28 -71.40 -17.68
CA THR A 503 77.63 -72.00 -16.48
C THR A 503 78.27 -71.55 -15.16
N PHE A 504 77.45 -71.32 -14.12
CA PHE A 504 77.86 -70.86 -12.79
C PHE A 504 77.20 -71.66 -11.66
N SER A 505 77.99 -72.11 -10.68
CA SER A 505 77.54 -72.78 -9.43
C SER A 505 77.72 -71.93 -8.17
N SER A 506 78.23 -70.72 -8.32
CA SER A 506 78.26 -69.63 -7.34
C SER A 506 78.28 -68.28 -8.08
N THR A 507 78.20 -67.17 -7.36
CA THR A 507 78.27 -65.81 -7.91
C THR A 507 79.55 -65.59 -8.76
N GLY A 508 79.46 -64.97 -9.93
CA GLY A 508 80.60 -64.78 -10.86
C GLY A 508 80.27 -63.95 -12.12
N SER A 509 81.26 -63.69 -12.98
CA SER A 509 81.15 -62.74 -14.11
C SER A 509 82.08 -62.99 -15.31
N PHE A 510 81.83 -62.33 -16.46
CA PHE A 510 82.61 -62.36 -17.71
C PHE A 510 82.39 -61.12 -18.60
N SER A 511 83.24 -60.88 -19.62
CA SER A 511 83.19 -59.66 -20.49
C SER A 511 83.50 -59.93 -21.97
N TYR A 512 83.03 -59.06 -22.89
CA TYR A 512 83.27 -59.09 -24.36
C TYR A 512 82.91 -57.72 -25.03
N SER A 513 83.23 -57.49 -26.31
CA SER A 513 83.06 -56.18 -26.99
C SER A 513 82.27 -56.22 -28.31
N HIS A 514 81.67 -55.09 -28.73
CA HIS A 514 80.88 -54.92 -29.96
C HIS A 514 80.96 -53.47 -30.52
N THR A 515 80.68 -53.27 -31.82
CA THR A 515 80.78 -51.98 -32.54
C THR A 515 79.49 -51.66 -33.29
N TYR A 516 79.02 -50.41 -33.20
CA TYR A 516 77.84 -49.87 -33.88
C TYR A 516 78.24 -48.81 -34.92
N THR A 517 77.50 -48.76 -36.04
CA THR A 517 77.76 -47.90 -37.20
C THR A 517 76.47 -47.58 -37.96
N GLY A 518 76.33 -46.37 -38.49
CA GLY A 518 75.20 -45.97 -39.36
C GLY A 518 74.07 -45.21 -38.66
N ASP A 519 74.30 -44.75 -37.43
CA ASP A 519 73.35 -43.96 -36.64
C ASP A 519 73.14 -42.54 -37.23
N PRO A 520 71.95 -41.91 -37.07
CA PRO A 520 71.65 -40.63 -37.72
C PRO A 520 72.38 -39.44 -37.07
N ALA A 521 73.00 -38.59 -37.91
CA ALA A 521 73.61 -37.35 -37.46
C ALA A 521 72.58 -36.35 -36.89
N GLY A 522 72.97 -35.64 -35.83
CA GLY A 522 72.12 -34.68 -35.10
C GLY A 522 71.31 -35.28 -33.96
N THR A 523 71.43 -36.59 -33.67
CA THR A 523 70.82 -37.21 -32.47
C THR A 523 71.70 -38.30 -31.87
N CYS A 524 71.30 -38.80 -30.69
CA CYS A 524 71.89 -39.95 -30.04
C CYS A 524 71.01 -41.20 -30.16
N THR A 525 71.56 -42.31 -30.66
CA THR A 525 70.83 -43.58 -30.84
C THR A 525 71.14 -44.59 -29.73
N ASP A 526 70.08 -45.10 -29.11
CA ASP A 526 70.10 -46.07 -27.99
C ASP A 526 70.08 -47.53 -28.49
N HIS A 527 71.17 -48.27 -28.29
CA HIS A 527 71.33 -49.68 -28.66
C HIS A 527 71.23 -50.60 -27.43
N LYS A 528 70.15 -51.39 -27.35
CA LYS A 528 69.87 -52.28 -26.21
C LYS A 528 70.35 -53.72 -26.43
N ASN A 529 71.25 -54.19 -25.56
CA ASN A 529 71.80 -55.54 -25.53
C ASN A 529 71.35 -56.30 -24.26
N THR A 530 71.08 -57.61 -24.32
CA THR A 530 70.45 -58.38 -23.22
C THR A 530 71.01 -59.79 -23.01
N ALA A 531 71.49 -60.05 -21.80
CA ALA A 531 71.87 -61.39 -21.33
C ALA A 531 70.69 -62.08 -20.61
N THR A 532 70.66 -63.41 -20.61
CA THR A 532 69.66 -64.27 -19.96
C THR A 532 70.30 -65.41 -19.18
N PHE A 533 69.57 -66.07 -18.27
CA PHE A 533 69.99 -67.32 -17.62
C PHE A 533 68.84 -68.31 -17.39
N THR A 534 69.18 -69.57 -17.06
CA THR A 534 68.28 -70.66 -16.65
C THR A 534 68.86 -71.45 -15.46
N THR A 535 68.08 -71.81 -14.43
CA THR A 535 68.52 -72.65 -13.28
C THR A 535 68.53 -74.15 -13.59
N ASN A 536 69.23 -74.93 -12.74
CA ASN A 536 69.48 -76.35 -12.95
C ASN A 536 68.44 -77.33 -12.38
N THR A 537 67.53 -76.91 -11.49
CA THR A 537 66.54 -77.82 -10.86
C THR A 537 65.11 -77.46 -11.23
N SER A 538 64.71 -76.18 -11.13
CA SER A 538 63.37 -75.73 -11.55
C SER A 538 63.29 -75.26 -13.01
N GLY A 539 64.43 -74.97 -13.65
CA GLY A 539 64.46 -74.35 -14.99
C GLY A 539 64.03 -72.87 -14.99
N THR A 540 64.05 -72.21 -13.83
CA THR A 540 63.67 -70.80 -13.69
C THR A 540 64.63 -69.91 -14.49
N THR A 541 64.11 -68.91 -15.21
CA THR A 541 64.91 -68.00 -16.03
C THR A 541 64.94 -66.57 -15.50
N GLY A 542 65.90 -65.78 -15.97
CA GLY A 542 65.98 -64.33 -15.73
C GLY A 542 66.84 -63.63 -16.80
N SER A 543 66.85 -62.30 -16.79
CA SER A 543 67.58 -61.50 -17.79
C SER A 543 68.05 -60.15 -17.25
N ALA A 544 69.10 -59.59 -17.88
CA ALA A 544 69.58 -58.23 -17.65
C ALA A 544 70.03 -57.58 -18.96
N SER A 545 69.57 -56.36 -19.19
CA SER A 545 69.95 -55.55 -20.35
C SER A 545 70.90 -54.41 -19.95
N GLN A 546 71.69 -53.96 -20.92
CA GLN A 546 72.28 -52.61 -20.91
C GLN A 546 71.97 -51.95 -22.24
N THR A 547 71.66 -50.66 -22.18
CA THR A 547 71.62 -49.79 -23.37
C THR A 547 72.92 -49.02 -23.43
N VAL A 548 73.51 -48.93 -24.62
CA VAL A 548 74.61 -48.01 -24.94
C VAL A 548 74.13 -47.00 -25.96
N LYS A 549 74.76 -45.83 -25.99
CA LYS A 549 74.31 -44.70 -26.80
C LYS A 549 75.41 -44.20 -27.71
N VAL A 550 75.07 -43.93 -28.97
CA VAL A 550 75.98 -43.37 -29.97
C VAL A 550 75.46 -42.01 -30.43
N CYS A 551 76.21 -40.95 -30.18
CA CYS A 551 75.85 -39.58 -30.56
C CYS A 551 76.66 -39.14 -31.78
N VAL A 552 76.00 -38.72 -32.86
CA VAL A 552 76.66 -38.44 -34.15
C VAL A 552 76.55 -36.96 -34.51
N GLY A 553 77.68 -36.25 -34.49
CA GLY A 553 77.74 -34.79 -34.65
C GLY A 553 77.18 -34.25 -35.97
N ALA A 554 76.50 -33.11 -35.89
CA ALA A 554 75.98 -32.33 -37.02
C ALA A 554 76.29 -30.83 -36.88
N ASP A 555 76.41 -30.12 -38.00
CA ASP A 555 76.83 -28.71 -38.03
C ASP A 555 75.74 -27.75 -37.53
N LEU A 556 76.15 -26.65 -36.89
CA LEU A 556 75.22 -25.56 -36.55
C LEU A 556 74.63 -24.94 -37.82
N THR A 557 73.38 -24.50 -37.72
CA THR A 557 72.71 -23.72 -38.77
C THR A 557 72.52 -22.27 -38.32
N VAL A 558 72.68 -21.31 -39.22
CA VAL A 558 72.45 -19.88 -38.90
C VAL A 558 71.24 -19.40 -39.69
N SER A 559 70.22 -18.97 -38.97
CA SER A 559 69.06 -18.26 -39.52
C SER A 559 69.01 -16.85 -38.93
N LYS A 560 68.32 -15.94 -39.63
CA LYS A 560 68.28 -14.53 -39.22
C LYS A 560 66.93 -13.89 -39.52
N THR A 561 66.48 -13.04 -38.61
CA THR A 561 65.44 -12.05 -38.87
C THR A 561 66.08 -10.68 -39.09
N ALA A 562 65.51 -9.88 -40.00
CA ALA A 562 65.80 -8.47 -40.11
C ALA A 562 64.47 -7.71 -40.10
N THR A 563 64.20 -6.99 -39.02
CA THR A 563 63.02 -6.14 -38.87
C THR A 563 63.48 -4.69 -39.05
N PRO A 564 63.38 -4.12 -40.26
CA PRO A 564 63.58 -2.70 -40.48
C PRO A 564 62.50 -1.94 -39.73
N THR A 565 62.92 -1.11 -38.78
CA THR A 565 62.06 -0.33 -37.89
C THR A 565 62.19 1.15 -38.17
N PHE A 566 61.06 1.85 -38.19
CA PHE A 566 61.01 3.30 -38.12
C PHE A 566 59.69 3.73 -37.46
N THR A 567 59.72 4.90 -36.84
CA THR A 567 58.57 5.49 -36.19
C THR A 567 57.84 6.38 -37.18
N ARG A 568 56.56 6.07 -37.44
CA ARG A 568 55.61 6.98 -38.09
C ARG A 568 54.54 7.37 -37.08
N THR A 569 54.57 8.61 -36.64
CA THR A 569 53.54 9.16 -35.74
C THR A 569 52.37 9.67 -36.57
N PHE A 570 51.13 9.30 -36.19
CA PHE A 570 49.90 9.77 -36.82
C PHE A 570 49.15 10.75 -35.91
N THR A 571 48.49 11.74 -36.51
CA THR A 571 47.64 12.71 -35.79
C THR A 571 46.17 12.39 -36.04
N TRP A 572 45.41 12.17 -34.98
CA TRP A 572 44.01 11.78 -35.04
C TRP A 572 43.03 12.96 -34.94
N GLY A 573 42.01 12.94 -35.78
CA GLY A 573 40.78 13.72 -35.61
C GLY A 573 39.62 12.77 -35.33
N ILE A 574 38.80 13.08 -34.31
CA ILE A 574 37.50 12.42 -34.13
C ILE A 574 36.40 13.40 -34.51
N SER A 575 35.42 12.91 -35.25
CA SER A 575 34.18 13.58 -35.54
C SER A 575 33.03 12.67 -35.13
N LYS A 576 32.01 13.23 -34.49
CA LYS A 576 30.79 12.52 -34.16
C LYS A 576 29.66 13.12 -34.97
N ALA A 577 28.97 12.28 -35.70
CA ALA A 577 27.71 12.59 -36.34
C ALA A 577 26.60 11.73 -35.71
N VAL A 578 25.38 12.07 -36.05
CA VAL A 578 24.17 11.31 -35.76
C VAL A 578 23.23 11.53 -36.94
N ASP A 579 22.50 10.49 -37.33
CA ASP A 579 21.54 10.55 -38.44
C ASP A 579 20.52 11.68 -38.29
N GLN A 580 20.08 11.93 -37.05
CA GLN A 580 19.19 13.02 -36.67
C GLN A 580 19.71 13.66 -35.38
N THR A 581 19.98 14.97 -35.34
CA THR A 581 20.36 15.65 -34.08
C THR A 581 19.19 15.85 -33.12
N ARG A 582 17.97 15.55 -33.59
CA ARG A 582 16.72 15.76 -32.88
C ARG A 582 15.65 14.81 -33.40
N ILE A 583 14.92 14.18 -32.49
CA ILE A 583 13.71 13.40 -32.80
C ILE A 583 12.60 13.89 -31.85
N ASN A 584 11.47 14.29 -32.43
CA ASN A 584 10.24 14.53 -31.71
C ASN A 584 9.43 13.21 -31.66
N ILE A 585 8.83 12.88 -30.52
CA ILE A 585 7.95 11.71 -30.33
C ILE A 585 6.76 12.10 -29.45
N ALA A 586 5.63 11.41 -29.59
CA ALA A 586 4.56 11.51 -28.58
C ALA A 586 4.95 10.82 -27.28
N SER A 587 4.41 11.30 -26.15
CA SER A 587 4.52 10.60 -24.86
C SER A 587 4.08 9.13 -24.96
N GLY A 588 4.94 8.22 -24.50
CA GLY A 588 4.77 6.76 -24.67
C GLY A 588 5.39 6.17 -25.94
N GLY A 589 5.89 7.00 -26.86
CA GLY A 589 6.73 6.57 -27.98
C GLY A 589 8.20 6.34 -27.58
N SER A 590 9.05 6.05 -28.57
CA SER A 590 10.50 5.95 -28.36
C SER A 590 11.29 6.57 -29.51
N ALA A 591 12.37 7.28 -29.17
CA ALA A 591 13.25 7.96 -30.10
C ALA A 591 14.55 7.17 -30.24
N THR A 592 14.85 6.68 -31.44
CA THR A 592 16.07 5.90 -31.71
C THR A 592 17.01 6.68 -32.60
N PHE A 593 18.15 7.07 -32.06
CA PHE A 593 19.20 7.81 -32.75
C PHE A 593 20.31 6.88 -33.22
N ASN A 594 20.69 6.96 -34.50
CA ASN A 594 21.78 6.17 -35.06
C ASN A 594 23.03 7.07 -35.13
N TYR A 595 23.88 6.91 -34.12
CA TYR A 595 25.12 7.66 -34.01
C TYR A 595 26.17 7.08 -34.93
N THR A 596 26.93 7.98 -35.56
CA THR A 596 27.98 7.67 -36.53
C THR A 596 29.27 8.37 -36.06
N VAL A 597 30.15 7.65 -35.36
CA VAL A 597 31.45 8.18 -34.96
C VAL A 597 32.45 7.92 -36.08
N ASN A 598 33.03 8.99 -36.62
CA ASN A 598 33.94 8.98 -37.75
C ASN A 598 35.34 9.46 -37.30
N VAL A 599 36.32 8.56 -37.27
CA VAL A 599 37.68 8.89 -36.80
C VAL A 599 38.66 8.93 -37.97
N THR A 600 39.25 10.10 -38.24
CA THR A 600 40.30 10.32 -39.25
C THR A 600 41.70 10.31 -38.65
N HIS A 601 42.67 9.99 -39.48
CA HIS A 601 44.09 10.27 -39.25
C HIS A 601 44.72 10.89 -40.51
N ASP A 602 45.91 11.46 -40.37
CA ASP A 602 46.71 12.00 -41.47
C ASP A 602 47.57 10.91 -42.17
N LYS A 603 48.63 11.29 -42.90
CA LYS A 603 49.54 10.35 -43.58
C LYS A 603 50.74 9.92 -42.73
N GLY A 604 51.00 10.60 -41.62
CA GLY A 604 52.09 10.34 -40.68
C GLY A 604 53.44 10.93 -41.11
N THR A 605 54.36 11.06 -40.14
CA THR A 605 55.72 11.61 -40.33
C THR A 605 56.80 10.66 -39.79
N ASP A 606 57.88 10.48 -40.56
CA ASP A 606 58.86 9.39 -40.36
C ASP A 606 60.13 9.81 -39.62
N SER A 607 60.58 8.97 -38.67
CA SER A 607 61.81 9.16 -37.89
C SER A 607 62.35 7.85 -37.31
N ALA A 608 63.50 7.90 -36.61
CA ALA A 608 64.06 6.78 -35.85
C ALA A 608 64.32 5.49 -36.65
N TRP A 609 64.98 5.61 -37.81
CA TRP A 609 65.36 4.49 -38.69
C TRP A 609 66.40 3.56 -38.05
N ALA A 610 66.05 2.29 -37.85
CA ALA A 610 66.93 1.22 -37.40
C ALA A 610 66.61 -0.10 -38.12
N VAL A 611 67.50 -1.08 -38.10
CA VAL A 611 67.16 -2.48 -38.36
C VAL A 611 67.50 -3.24 -37.09
N THR A 612 66.51 -3.87 -36.48
CA THR A 612 66.71 -4.74 -35.31
C THR A 612 66.25 -6.14 -35.66
N GLY A 613 66.76 -7.13 -34.94
CA GLY A 613 66.24 -8.49 -35.05
C GLY A 613 67.10 -9.46 -34.25
N THR A 614 67.00 -10.72 -34.64
CA THR A 614 67.70 -11.83 -34.01
C THR A 614 68.53 -12.60 -35.02
N ILE A 615 69.78 -12.90 -34.62
CA ILE A 615 70.58 -13.96 -35.21
C ILE A 615 70.24 -15.22 -34.41
N THR A 616 69.67 -16.22 -35.07
CA THR A 616 69.33 -17.51 -34.45
C THR A 616 70.33 -18.52 -34.97
N VAL A 617 71.41 -18.72 -34.21
CA VAL A 617 72.32 -19.86 -34.43
C VAL A 617 71.64 -21.06 -33.78
N ALA A 618 71.24 -22.06 -34.56
CA ALA A 618 70.53 -23.25 -34.09
C ALA A 618 71.45 -24.46 -34.09
N ASN A 619 71.42 -25.19 -32.98
CA ASN A 619 72.19 -26.40 -32.75
C ASN A 619 71.28 -27.63 -32.93
N PRO A 620 71.40 -28.38 -34.05
CA PRO A 620 70.54 -29.53 -34.30
C PRO A 620 70.85 -30.71 -33.38
N ASN A 621 72.06 -30.79 -32.82
CA ASN A 621 72.50 -31.83 -31.90
C ASN A 621 71.70 -31.75 -30.60
N ASP A 622 71.12 -32.85 -30.12
CA ASP A 622 70.28 -32.86 -28.91
C ASP A 622 71.03 -33.08 -27.57
N TRP A 623 72.32 -33.44 -27.62
CA TRP A 623 73.12 -33.82 -26.44
C TRP A 623 74.13 -32.78 -25.92
N GLU A 624 74.73 -31.93 -26.75
CA GLU A 624 75.78 -30.99 -26.31
C GLU A 624 75.70 -29.56 -26.85
N ASP A 625 76.11 -28.60 -26.02
CA ASP A 625 76.05 -27.15 -26.30
C ASP A 625 77.33 -26.67 -27.00
N ILE A 626 77.22 -26.18 -28.23
CA ILE A 626 78.36 -25.79 -29.06
C ILE A 626 78.68 -24.30 -28.86
N THR A 627 79.94 -23.94 -28.59
CA THR A 627 80.36 -22.53 -28.48
C THR A 627 80.86 -22.00 -29.83
N ALA A 628 80.30 -20.88 -30.27
CA ALA A 628 80.59 -20.25 -31.56
C ALA A 628 80.84 -18.73 -31.44
N ASP A 629 81.73 -18.19 -32.27
CA ASP A 629 81.87 -16.74 -32.49
C ASP A 629 80.90 -16.28 -33.60
N VAL A 630 80.19 -15.17 -33.40
CA VAL A 630 79.11 -14.67 -34.28
C VAL A 630 79.32 -13.20 -34.63
N SER A 631 79.08 -12.83 -35.91
CA SER A 631 79.26 -11.48 -36.45
C SER A 631 78.10 -11.06 -37.37
N ASP A 632 77.97 -9.77 -37.69
CA ASP A 632 76.87 -9.22 -38.51
C ASP A 632 77.22 -7.94 -39.29
N ALA A 633 76.58 -7.74 -40.47
CA ALA A 633 76.64 -6.51 -41.26
C ALA A 633 75.38 -6.27 -42.13
N VAL A 634 75.08 -5.02 -42.50
CA VAL A 634 74.04 -4.63 -43.48
C VAL A 634 74.63 -3.78 -44.60
N ASN A 635 74.09 -3.89 -45.81
CA ASN A 635 74.69 -3.29 -47.01
C ASN A 635 74.08 -1.94 -47.48
N ASN A 636 73.10 -1.37 -46.78
CA ASN A 636 72.42 -0.10 -47.17
C ASN A 636 72.71 1.10 -46.25
N LEU A 637 73.98 1.29 -45.87
CA LEU A 637 74.51 2.40 -45.05
C LEU A 637 74.20 2.36 -43.54
N GLY A 638 73.59 1.28 -43.03
CA GLY A 638 73.44 1.06 -41.58
C GLY A 638 74.72 0.53 -40.93
N ILE A 639 74.97 0.91 -39.68
CA ILE A 639 76.11 0.39 -38.90
C ILE A 639 75.58 -0.62 -37.87
N CYS A 640 75.93 -1.90 -38.02
CA CYS A 640 75.43 -3.01 -37.21
C CYS A 640 76.33 -3.36 -36.02
N SER A 641 75.71 -3.84 -34.94
CA SER A 641 76.38 -4.48 -33.81
C SER A 641 75.54 -5.63 -33.23
N VAL A 642 76.22 -6.71 -32.84
CA VAL A 642 75.62 -7.81 -32.06
C VAL A 642 75.56 -7.37 -30.60
N ILE A 643 74.35 -7.26 -30.05
CA ILE A 643 74.12 -6.68 -28.72
C ILE A 643 74.48 -7.71 -27.65
N GLY A 644 75.28 -7.28 -26.67
CA GLY A 644 75.90 -8.19 -25.69
C GLY A 644 77.27 -8.76 -26.13
N GLY A 645 77.64 -8.57 -27.41
CA GLY A 645 78.83 -9.17 -28.01
C GLY A 645 78.51 -10.52 -28.65
N GLY A 646 79.24 -10.85 -29.73
CA GLY A 646 79.04 -12.08 -30.49
C GLY A 646 80.09 -13.17 -30.24
N THR A 647 81.12 -12.91 -29.43
CA THR A 647 82.23 -13.85 -29.21
C THR A 647 81.94 -14.88 -28.12
N ASN A 648 82.37 -16.13 -28.31
CA ASN A 648 82.18 -17.26 -27.39
C ASN A 648 80.70 -17.47 -26.97
N VAL A 649 79.79 -17.40 -27.94
CA VAL A 649 78.36 -17.61 -27.72
C VAL A 649 78.07 -19.10 -27.64
N THR A 650 77.67 -19.57 -26.46
CA THR A 650 77.19 -20.94 -26.25
C THR A 650 75.82 -21.13 -26.90
N VAL A 651 75.72 -22.10 -27.80
CA VAL A 651 74.53 -22.45 -28.57
C VAL A 651 73.91 -23.73 -27.98
N PRO A 652 72.84 -23.63 -27.19
CA PRO A 652 72.29 -24.79 -26.49
C PRO A 652 71.75 -25.84 -27.45
N ARG A 653 72.01 -27.11 -27.11
CA ARG A 653 71.55 -28.32 -27.80
C ARG A 653 70.03 -28.38 -28.00
N SER A 654 69.63 -28.98 -29.12
CA SER A 654 68.23 -29.05 -29.59
C SER A 654 67.53 -27.68 -29.54
N GLY A 655 68.31 -26.63 -29.77
CA GLY A 655 68.01 -25.27 -29.33
C GLY A 655 68.74 -24.23 -30.14
N SER A 656 68.83 -23.00 -29.63
CA SER A 656 69.45 -21.90 -30.35
C SER A 656 69.99 -20.81 -29.44
N ALA A 657 71.14 -20.24 -29.82
CA ALA A 657 71.56 -18.94 -29.34
C ALA A 657 70.83 -17.87 -30.17
N ILE A 658 69.97 -17.10 -29.49
CA ILE A 658 69.20 -16.01 -30.10
C ILE A 658 69.88 -14.71 -29.70
N LEU A 659 70.73 -14.18 -30.56
CA LEU A 659 71.46 -12.94 -30.34
C LEU A 659 70.70 -11.77 -30.94
N SER A 660 70.27 -10.83 -30.09
CA SER A 660 69.77 -9.54 -30.57
C SER A 660 70.89 -8.75 -31.26
N TYR A 661 70.55 -8.08 -32.35
CA TYR A 661 71.46 -7.14 -33.02
C TYR A 661 70.70 -5.87 -33.41
N ALA A 662 71.43 -4.78 -33.59
CA ALA A 662 70.87 -3.54 -34.12
C ALA A 662 71.82 -2.90 -35.14
N CYS A 663 71.27 -2.45 -36.26
CA CYS A 663 71.91 -1.54 -37.19
C CYS A 663 71.22 -0.17 -37.10
N THR A 664 71.98 0.89 -36.91
CA THR A 664 71.44 2.26 -36.79
C THR A 664 71.78 3.12 -38.00
N TYR A 665 70.91 4.09 -38.31
CA TYR A 665 71.00 4.94 -39.48
C TYR A 665 70.88 6.41 -39.05
N LEU A 666 71.88 7.23 -39.40
CA LEU A 666 71.92 8.66 -39.02
C LEU A 666 71.02 9.55 -39.91
N VAL A 667 70.59 9.02 -41.07
CA VAL A 667 69.68 9.63 -42.05
C VAL A 667 68.80 8.53 -42.65
N ALA A 668 67.80 8.88 -43.46
CA ALA A 668 66.97 7.90 -44.16
C ALA A 668 67.82 6.92 -45.00
N PRO A 669 67.59 5.59 -44.94
CA PRO A 669 68.39 4.60 -45.66
C PRO A 669 68.37 4.79 -47.19
N SER A 670 69.49 4.50 -47.86
CA SER A 670 69.58 4.64 -49.31
C SER A 670 70.42 3.50 -49.93
N PRO A 671 69.83 2.64 -50.78
CA PRO A 671 68.39 2.48 -51.01
C PRO A 671 67.62 2.02 -49.74
N LEU A 672 66.31 2.26 -49.72
CA LEU A 672 65.42 1.83 -48.62
C LEU A 672 65.31 0.30 -48.45
N ALA A 673 65.90 -0.50 -49.36
CA ALA A 673 66.01 -1.94 -49.23
C ALA A 673 67.46 -2.40 -49.32
N GLY A 674 67.88 -3.19 -48.34
CA GLY A 674 69.18 -3.87 -48.30
C GLY A 674 69.08 -5.31 -47.82
N THR A 675 70.23 -5.91 -47.54
CA THR A 675 70.39 -7.26 -46.98
C THR A 675 71.28 -7.17 -45.75
N ASN A 676 70.90 -7.85 -44.68
CA ASN A 676 71.67 -8.00 -43.46
C ASN A 676 72.05 -9.48 -43.29
N THR A 677 73.32 -9.75 -42.95
CA THR A 677 73.90 -11.09 -42.97
C THR A 677 74.77 -11.33 -41.75
N ALA A 678 74.52 -12.45 -41.07
CA ALA A 678 75.30 -12.92 -39.93
C ALA A 678 75.99 -14.26 -40.20
N THR A 679 77.13 -14.46 -39.55
CA THR A 679 78.00 -15.64 -39.69
C THR A 679 78.43 -16.13 -38.32
N ALA A 680 78.41 -17.45 -38.11
CA ALA A 680 78.86 -18.13 -36.89
C ALA A 680 79.97 -19.15 -37.19
N THR A 681 80.95 -19.29 -36.29
CA THR A 681 82.11 -20.19 -36.43
C THR A 681 82.47 -20.90 -35.12
N TRP A 682 82.74 -22.20 -35.15
CA TRP A 682 83.05 -23.05 -33.98
C TRP A 682 84.13 -24.10 -34.28
N ASN A 683 84.64 -24.80 -33.26
CA ASN A 683 85.63 -25.86 -33.44
C ASN A 683 84.96 -27.23 -33.67
N SER A 684 84.88 -27.67 -34.93
CA SER A 684 84.24 -28.93 -35.32
C SER A 684 84.83 -30.16 -34.61
N SER A 685 86.15 -30.19 -34.40
CA SER A 685 86.85 -31.29 -33.72
C SER A 685 86.57 -31.41 -32.21
N THR A 686 86.04 -30.36 -31.58
CA THR A 686 85.63 -30.39 -30.17
C THR A 686 84.23 -30.97 -29.99
N TYR A 687 83.36 -30.79 -30.99
CA TYR A 687 81.92 -31.09 -30.93
C TYR A 687 81.51 -32.21 -31.90
N ALA A 688 82.49 -33.01 -32.34
CA ALA A 688 82.36 -34.10 -33.31
C ALA A 688 81.64 -33.75 -34.64
N THR A 689 81.52 -32.46 -35.00
CA THR A 689 80.73 -32.04 -36.18
C THR A 689 81.55 -32.13 -37.49
N PRO A 690 80.90 -32.30 -38.66
CA PRO A 690 81.58 -32.36 -39.96
C PRO A 690 82.39 -31.10 -40.33
N THR A 691 81.89 -29.90 -40.01
CA THR A 691 82.52 -28.61 -40.32
C THR A 691 82.35 -27.60 -39.18
N GLY A 692 82.93 -26.39 -39.32
CA GLY A 692 83.06 -25.40 -38.24
C GLY A 692 82.49 -24.01 -38.54
N SER A 693 81.62 -23.83 -39.54
CA SER A 693 81.08 -22.51 -39.88
C SER A 693 79.75 -22.54 -40.62
N ALA A 694 78.86 -21.58 -40.34
CA ALA A 694 77.60 -21.38 -41.05
C ALA A 694 77.20 -19.89 -41.08
N SER A 695 76.30 -19.51 -42.00
CA SER A 695 75.86 -18.11 -42.17
C SER A 695 74.41 -18.01 -42.65
N GLY A 696 73.71 -16.95 -42.24
CA GLY A 696 72.32 -16.68 -42.59
C GLY A 696 72.06 -15.21 -42.87
N ALA A 697 71.20 -14.93 -43.85
CA ALA A 697 70.91 -13.58 -44.34
C ALA A 697 69.41 -13.30 -44.40
N ALA A 698 69.03 -12.04 -44.21
CA ALA A 698 67.66 -11.55 -44.25
C ALA A 698 67.55 -10.20 -44.98
N ALA A 699 66.40 -9.95 -45.60
CA ALA A 699 66.13 -8.69 -46.31
C ALA A 699 65.78 -7.57 -45.31
N ALA A 700 66.54 -6.48 -45.33
CA ALA A 700 66.32 -5.27 -44.57
C ALA A 700 65.62 -4.22 -45.45
N ALA A 701 64.34 -4.45 -45.76
CA ALA A 701 63.54 -3.61 -46.65
C ALA A 701 62.54 -2.73 -45.87
N PHE A 702 62.85 -1.45 -45.72
CA PHE A 702 62.00 -0.47 -45.06
C PHE A 702 60.73 -0.22 -45.90
N GLY A 703 59.61 -0.81 -45.48
CA GLY A 703 58.29 -0.66 -46.09
C GLY A 703 57.39 0.23 -45.23
N ASP A 704 56.38 -0.38 -44.63
CA ASP A 704 55.49 0.28 -43.67
C ASP A 704 56.14 0.42 -42.27
N PRO A 705 55.72 1.43 -41.48
CA PRO A 705 56.29 1.73 -40.17
C PRO A 705 56.02 0.65 -39.12
N THR A 706 56.97 0.45 -38.23
CA THR A 706 56.88 -0.57 -37.17
C THR A 706 56.45 0.00 -35.83
N THR A 707 56.86 1.21 -35.52
CA THR A 707 56.51 1.90 -34.28
C THR A 707 55.53 2.99 -34.63
N ILE A 708 54.26 2.70 -34.41
CA ILE A 708 53.18 3.60 -34.78
C ILE A 708 52.68 4.25 -33.50
N ILE A 709 53.31 5.37 -33.18
CA ILE A 709 52.85 6.25 -32.11
C ILE A 709 51.49 6.79 -32.56
N ASP A 710 50.51 6.58 -31.69
CA ASP A 710 49.10 6.77 -31.99
C ASP A 710 48.69 5.93 -33.21
N GLY A 711 49.03 4.63 -33.23
CA GLY A 711 48.66 3.71 -34.32
C GLY A 711 47.23 3.16 -34.23
N THR A 712 46.73 2.99 -33.01
CA THR A 712 45.30 2.71 -32.76
C THR A 712 44.78 3.53 -31.59
N ILE A 713 43.48 3.79 -31.62
CA ILE A 713 42.78 4.54 -30.58
C ILE A 713 41.51 3.77 -30.17
N ALA A 714 41.30 3.61 -28.86
CA ALA A 714 40.06 3.04 -28.34
C ALA A 714 38.98 4.13 -28.33
N VAL A 715 37.83 3.86 -28.95
CA VAL A 715 36.70 4.78 -29.01
C VAL A 715 35.67 4.35 -27.97
N THR A 716 35.55 5.16 -26.91
CA THR A 716 34.52 5.00 -25.88
C THR A 716 33.48 6.11 -26.00
N ASP A 717 32.24 5.81 -25.69
CA ASP A 717 31.11 6.70 -25.89
C ASP A 717 30.16 6.65 -24.70
N THR A 718 29.72 7.82 -24.23
CA THR A 718 28.94 7.96 -23.00
C THR A 718 27.60 7.24 -23.01
N LEU A 719 26.99 6.97 -24.18
CA LEU A 719 25.67 6.32 -24.27
C LEU A 719 25.69 4.98 -25.02
N GLY A 720 26.69 4.75 -25.87
CA GLY A 720 26.96 3.49 -26.59
C GLY A 720 27.94 2.54 -25.88
N GLY A 721 28.70 3.00 -24.89
CA GLY A 721 29.72 2.21 -24.21
C GLY A 721 31.03 2.14 -25.01
N SER A 722 31.69 0.98 -25.03
CA SER A 722 32.87 0.78 -25.88
C SER A 722 32.44 0.50 -27.32
N LEU A 723 32.84 1.36 -28.27
CA LEU A 723 32.51 1.21 -29.69
C LEU A 723 33.52 0.34 -30.46
N GLY A 724 34.65 -0.01 -29.83
CA GLY A 724 35.80 -0.66 -30.46
C GLY A 724 36.95 0.32 -30.71
N SER A 725 37.85 -0.02 -31.63
CA SER A 725 39.07 0.77 -31.91
C SER A 725 39.22 1.12 -33.39
N ALA A 726 39.76 2.30 -33.66
CA ALA A 726 40.21 2.71 -34.99
C ALA A 726 41.73 2.55 -35.11
N SER A 727 42.18 2.20 -36.31
CA SER A 727 43.57 1.98 -36.71
C SER A 727 43.90 2.90 -37.89
N TYR A 728 45.14 3.37 -37.97
CA TYR A 728 45.64 4.16 -39.11
C TYR A 728 45.61 3.39 -40.46
N THR A 729 45.32 2.09 -40.42
CA THR A 729 45.10 1.21 -41.59
C THR A 729 43.65 1.17 -42.07
N ASP A 730 42.71 1.60 -41.24
CA ASP A 730 41.31 1.67 -41.63
C ASP A 730 41.12 2.78 -42.67
N ALA A 731 39.99 2.80 -43.38
CA ALA A 731 39.64 3.96 -44.18
C ALA A 731 39.57 5.20 -43.25
N SER A 732 40.12 6.34 -43.68
CA SER A 732 40.07 7.61 -42.95
C SER A 732 38.95 8.48 -43.53
N PRO A 733 37.79 8.69 -42.84
CA PRO A 733 37.46 8.25 -41.49
C PRO A 733 36.93 6.81 -41.36
N LYS A 734 37.20 6.19 -40.20
CA LYS A 734 36.55 4.94 -39.80
C LYS A 734 35.23 5.22 -39.09
N THR A 735 34.19 4.55 -39.57
CA THR A 735 32.80 4.68 -39.13
C THR A 735 32.45 3.64 -38.07
N PHE A 736 32.01 4.07 -36.89
CA PHE A 736 31.31 3.24 -35.91
C PHE A 736 29.84 3.66 -35.84
N THR A 737 28.93 2.74 -36.14
CA THR A 737 27.48 2.98 -36.09
C THR A 737 26.81 2.20 -34.97
N TYR A 738 26.02 2.87 -34.14
CA TYR A 738 25.19 2.21 -33.12
C TYR A 738 23.91 3.01 -32.87
N ALA A 739 22.85 2.29 -32.49
CA ALA A 739 21.56 2.87 -32.13
C ALA A 739 21.47 3.10 -30.63
N LYS A 740 20.90 4.24 -30.21
CA LYS A 740 20.44 4.47 -28.83
C LYS A 740 18.97 4.86 -28.85
N THR A 741 18.15 4.01 -28.24
CA THR A 741 16.72 4.28 -28.02
C THR A 741 16.51 4.93 -26.66
N PHE A 742 15.69 5.98 -26.63
CA PHE A 742 15.20 6.64 -25.42
C PHE A 742 13.67 6.57 -25.40
N SER A 743 13.09 6.24 -24.25
CA SER A 743 11.63 5.99 -24.10
C SER A 743 11.07 6.38 -22.73
N THR A 744 11.85 7.11 -21.92
CA THR A 744 11.50 7.49 -20.53
C THR A 744 11.67 8.99 -20.28
N ASP A 745 11.83 9.77 -21.34
CA ASP A 745 11.99 11.22 -21.30
C ASP A 745 10.69 11.92 -20.90
N ALA A 746 10.83 13.03 -20.17
CA ALA A 746 9.69 13.73 -19.59
C ALA A 746 8.86 14.45 -20.67
N ALA A 747 7.58 14.10 -20.74
CA ALA A 747 6.63 14.72 -21.65
C ALA A 747 6.50 16.23 -21.37
N GLY A 748 6.61 17.05 -22.42
CA GLY A 748 6.64 18.51 -22.32
C GLY A 748 8.05 19.12 -22.26
N THR A 749 9.12 18.33 -22.15
CA THR A 749 10.50 18.85 -22.27
C THR A 749 11.30 18.23 -23.42
N CYS A 750 12.24 19.01 -23.98
CA CYS A 750 13.29 18.47 -24.84
C CYS A 750 14.55 18.18 -24.03
N THR A 751 14.76 16.92 -23.63
CA THR A 751 16.00 16.50 -23.00
C THR A 751 17.15 16.54 -24.00
N ASN A 752 18.21 17.29 -23.66
CA ASN A 752 19.52 17.11 -24.27
C ASN A 752 20.17 15.85 -23.70
N HIS A 753 20.41 14.86 -24.55
CA HIS A 753 21.26 13.71 -24.23
C HIS A 753 22.64 13.99 -24.82
N ASP A 754 23.47 14.68 -24.04
CA ASP A 754 24.85 15.01 -24.40
C ASP A 754 25.66 13.72 -24.53
N ASN A 755 26.10 13.43 -25.75
CA ASN A 755 26.77 12.18 -26.05
C ASN A 755 28.17 12.43 -26.60
N THR A 756 29.19 12.12 -25.80
CA THR A 756 30.60 12.33 -26.16
C THR A 756 31.25 11.01 -26.53
N ALA A 757 31.68 10.89 -27.78
CA ALA A 757 32.66 9.90 -28.18
C ALA A 757 34.05 10.46 -27.88
N THR A 758 34.77 9.78 -27.00
CA THR A 758 36.17 10.07 -26.65
C THR A 758 37.08 9.01 -27.25
N PHE A 759 38.33 9.41 -27.50
CA PHE A 759 39.45 8.50 -27.57
C PHE A 759 40.60 8.99 -26.71
N THR A 760 41.39 8.03 -26.25
CA THR A 760 42.72 8.28 -25.67
C THR A 760 43.71 7.46 -26.48
N THR A 761 44.75 8.11 -26.99
CA THR A 761 45.90 7.44 -27.62
C THR A 761 46.76 6.74 -26.58
N ASN A 762 47.64 5.85 -27.03
CA ASN A 762 48.56 5.13 -26.14
C ASN A 762 49.61 6.03 -25.46
N ILE A 763 49.81 7.27 -25.91
CA ILE A 763 50.66 8.26 -25.23
C ILE A 763 49.88 9.26 -24.34
N GLY A 764 48.56 9.12 -24.25
CA GLY A 764 47.70 9.98 -23.43
C GLY A 764 47.13 11.23 -24.12
N THR A 765 47.44 11.46 -25.40
CA THR A 765 46.75 12.49 -26.22
C THR A 765 45.28 12.08 -26.37
N THR A 766 44.37 12.88 -25.82
CA THR A 766 42.92 12.64 -25.92
C THR A 766 42.30 13.45 -27.05
N GLY A 767 41.36 12.85 -27.78
CA GLY A 767 40.44 13.56 -28.66
C GLY A 767 39.00 13.27 -28.28
N SER A 768 38.11 14.24 -28.48
CA SER A 768 36.68 14.09 -28.16
C SER A 768 35.82 14.77 -29.21
N ALA A 769 34.75 14.09 -29.62
CA ALA A 769 33.67 14.70 -30.38
C ALA A 769 32.33 14.44 -29.68
N SER A 770 31.75 15.51 -29.15
CA SER A 770 30.41 15.51 -28.58
C SER A 770 29.37 15.77 -29.67
N GLN A 771 28.24 15.07 -29.59
CA GLN A 771 26.99 15.46 -30.21
C GLN A 771 25.91 15.36 -29.14
N SER A 772 25.19 16.45 -28.92
CA SER A 772 23.97 16.42 -28.12
C SER A 772 22.82 16.02 -29.06
N VAL A 773 22.13 14.92 -28.77
CA VAL A 773 20.82 14.69 -29.39
C VAL A 773 19.74 15.26 -28.51
N LYS A 774 18.68 15.76 -29.14
CA LYS A 774 17.54 16.30 -28.44
C LYS A 774 16.32 15.39 -28.62
N VAL A 775 15.96 14.66 -27.56
CA VAL A 775 14.68 13.92 -27.47
C VAL A 775 13.62 14.93 -27.07
N CYS A 776 12.54 15.07 -27.85
CA CYS A 776 11.45 15.98 -27.54
C CYS A 776 10.14 15.21 -27.43
N VAL A 777 9.64 15.04 -26.20
CA VAL A 777 8.48 14.19 -25.94
C VAL A 777 7.20 15.01 -25.88
N GLY A 778 6.52 15.13 -27.01
CA GLY A 778 5.27 15.87 -27.16
C GLY A 778 4.25 15.49 -26.11
N ALA A 779 3.92 16.45 -25.26
CA ALA A 779 2.77 16.47 -24.39
C ALA A 779 1.62 17.22 -25.07
N ASP A 780 0.39 16.78 -24.80
CA ASP A 780 -0.80 17.49 -25.26
C ASP A 780 -0.83 18.92 -24.69
N LEU A 781 -1.41 19.87 -25.45
CA LEU A 781 -1.69 21.20 -24.90
C LEU A 781 -2.63 21.08 -23.71
N THR A 782 -2.44 21.91 -22.69
CA THR A 782 -3.39 22.01 -21.58
C THR A 782 -4.26 23.25 -21.76
N VAL A 783 -5.56 23.13 -21.53
CA VAL A 783 -6.50 24.24 -21.70
C VAL A 783 -7.10 24.57 -20.34
N SER A 784 -6.83 25.78 -19.85
CA SER A 784 -7.49 26.35 -18.68
C SER A 784 -8.42 27.48 -19.11
N LYS A 785 -9.50 27.71 -18.37
CA LYS A 785 -10.56 28.63 -18.77
C LYS A 785 -11.15 29.34 -17.56
N THR A 786 -11.40 30.64 -17.70
CA THR A 786 -12.26 31.41 -16.80
C THR A 786 -13.56 31.75 -17.50
N ALA A 787 -14.67 31.73 -16.78
CA ALA A 787 -15.96 32.21 -17.26
C ALA A 787 -16.54 33.19 -16.24
N LEU A 788 -16.90 34.38 -16.69
CA LEU A 788 -17.69 35.36 -15.95
C LEU A 788 -19.04 35.48 -16.66
N SER A 789 -20.07 34.90 -16.03
CA SER A 789 -21.46 35.09 -16.43
C SER A 789 -21.94 36.47 -16.01
N THR A 790 -22.49 37.21 -16.97
CA THR A 790 -23.05 38.56 -16.77
C THR A 790 -24.45 38.62 -17.38
N PHE A 791 -25.37 39.32 -16.71
CA PHE A 791 -26.66 39.70 -17.29
C PHE A 791 -27.25 40.90 -16.56
N THR A 792 -28.11 41.62 -17.28
CA THR A 792 -28.81 42.81 -16.79
C THR A 792 -30.24 42.47 -16.39
N ARG A 793 -30.56 42.71 -15.11
CA ARG A 793 -31.91 42.65 -14.57
C ARG A 793 -32.52 44.04 -14.52
N THR A 794 -33.55 44.25 -15.33
CA THR A 794 -34.32 45.50 -15.38
C THR A 794 -35.59 45.34 -14.58
N TYR A 795 -35.73 46.03 -13.47
CA TYR A 795 -36.93 45.99 -12.65
C TYR A 795 -38.05 46.85 -13.24
N ALA A 796 -39.28 46.38 -13.07
CA ALA A 796 -40.50 47.11 -13.39
C ALA A 796 -41.18 47.55 -12.10
N SER A 797 -41.61 48.81 -12.05
CA SER A 797 -42.33 49.37 -10.90
C SER A 797 -43.58 50.11 -11.35
N THR A 798 -44.56 50.13 -10.45
CA THR A 798 -45.81 50.84 -10.58
C THR A 798 -46.02 51.73 -9.37
N ILE A 799 -46.88 52.73 -9.51
CA ILE A 799 -47.30 53.59 -8.42
C ILE A 799 -48.81 53.77 -8.50
N THR A 800 -49.45 53.76 -7.34
CA THR A 800 -50.87 54.07 -7.17
C THR A 800 -51.01 55.16 -6.12
N LYS A 801 -52.08 55.95 -6.24
CA LYS A 801 -52.37 57.04 -5.31
C LYS A 801 -53.87 57.11 -5.06
N SER A 802 -54.25 57.24 -3.80
CA SER A 802 -55.63 57.46 -3.37
C SER A 802 -55.67 58.52 -2.26
N ALA A 803 -56.88 58.90 -1.87
CA ALA A 803 -57.15 59.71 -0.69
C ALA A 803 -58.28 59.06 0.12
N ASP A 804 -58.26 59.22 1.44
CA ASP A 804 -59.30 58.71 2.35
C ASP A 804 -60.70 59.28 2.05
N LYS A 805 -60.75 60.48 1.48
CA LYS A 805 -61.95 61.17 1.00
C LYS A 805 -61.62 61.89 -0.31
N THR A 806 -62.59 62.02 -1.20
CA THR A 806 -62.42 62.74 -2.48
C THR A 806 -63.30 63.99 -2.60
N LEU A 807 -64.31 64.13 -1.73
CA LEU A 807 -65.21 65.28 -1.68
C LEU A 807 -65.58 65.59 -0.23
N VAL A 808 -65.50 66.86 0.18
CA VAL A 808 -66.01 67.35 1.47
C VAL A 808 -66.79 68.66 1.26
N LYS A 809 -67.93 68.79 1.93
CA LYS A 809 -68.84 69.94 1.85
C LYS A 809 -68.89 70.63 3.21
N LEU A 810 -68.68 71.94 3.27
CA LEU A 810 -68.57 72.73 4.50
C LEU A 810 -69.29 74.08 4.38
N LEU A 811 -69.67 74.69 5.50
CA LEU A 811 -70.19 76.08 5.53
C LEU A 811 -69.03 77.11 5.52
N ASN A 812 -67.93 76.77 6.20
CA ASN A 812 -66.68 77.51 6.32
C ASN A 812 -65.56 76.54 6.79
N GLY A 813 -64.32 77.04 6.94
CA GLY A 813 -63.20 76.25 7.45
C GLY A 813 -62.45 75.45 6.37
N SER A 814 -62.02 74.24 6.70
CA SER A 814 -61.11 73.43 5.86
C SER A 814 -61.28 71.93 6.06
N ALA A 815 -61.11 71.14 5.00
CA ALA A 815 -61.08 69.69 5.06
C ALA A 815 -59.65 69.15 5.06
N THR A 816 -59.36 68.13 5.87
CA THR A 816 -58.08 67.41 5.83
C THR A 816 -58.25 66.07 5.13
N PHE A 817 -57.41 65.84 4.12
CA PHE A 817 -57.34 64.61 3.34
C PHE A 817 -56.07 63.84 3.70
N THR A 818 -56.18 62.53 3.86
CA THR A 818 -55.04 61.62 4.01
C THR A 818 -54.77 60.98 2.67
N TYR A 819 -53.64 61.28 2.04
CA TYR A 819 -53.22 60.62 0.81
C TYR A 819 -52.46 59.34 1.14
N THR A 820 -52.74 58.29 0.38
CA THR A 820 -52.01 57.02 0.42
C THR A 820 -51.38 56.80 -0.95
N ILE A 821 -50.06 56.65 -0.98
CA ILE A 821 -49.28 56.35 -2.18
C ILE A 821 -48.70 54.96 -1.97
N VAL A 822 -48.97 54.02 -2.88
CA VAL A 822 -48.31 52.70 -2.85
C VAL A 822 -47.46 52.57 -4.10
N ALA A 823 -46.14 52.50 -3.90
CA ALA A 823 -45.19 52.19 -4.96
C ALA A 823 -44.79 50.71 -4.83
N SER A 824 -44.95 49.95 -5.91
CA SER A 824 -44.78 48.50 -5.95
C SER A 824 -44.01 48.08 -7.18
N GLU A 825 -42.95 47.31 -6.98
CA GLU A 825 -42.34 46.47 -7.99
C GLU A 825 -43.39 45.46 -8.52
N THR A 826 -43.41 45.24 -9.84
CA THR A 826 -44.29 44.27 -10.50
C THR A 826 -43.53 43.07 -11.10
N GLY A 827 -42.22 43.01 -10.86
CA GLY A 827 -41.30 41.99 -11.34
C GLY A 827 -40.16 42.62 -12.14
N PHE A 828 -39.45 41.80 -12.91
CA PHE A 828 -38.27 42.21 -13.68
C PHE A 828 -38.15 41.46 -15.00
N THR A 829 -37.35 42.00 -15.92
CA THR A 829 -36.92 41.32 -17.14
C THR A 829 -35.40 41.15 -17.14
N ASP A 830 -34.96 39.94 -17.48
CA ASP A 830 -33.55 39.57 -17.55
C ASP A 830 -33.06 39.62 -19.01
N SER A 831 -31.94 40.28 -19.28
CA SER A 831 -31.46 40.60 -20.63
C SER A 831 -29.93 40.71 -20.70
N ALA A 832 -29.37 40.90 -21.89
CA ALA A 832 -27.92 41.07 -22.11
C ALA A 832 -27.06 39.94 -21.49
N TRP A 833 -27.54 38.70 -21.59
CA TRP A 833 -26.83 37.51 -21.11
C TRP A 833 -25.55 37.29 -21.92
N VAL A 834 -24.40 37.36 -21.24
CA VAL A 834 -23.08 37.08 -21.82
C VAL A 834 -22.25 36.28 -20.82
N ALA A 835 -21.71 35.14 -21.25
CA ALA A 835 -20.60 34.48 -20.54
C ALA A 835 -19.31 34.80 -21.27
N ALA A 836 -18.48 35.66 -20.69
CA ALA A 836 -17.21 36.07 -21.28
C ALA A 836 -16.06 35.75 -20.33
N GLY A 837 -14.85 35.64 -20.85
CA GLY A 837 -13.69 35.32 -20.05
C GLY A 837 -12.48 35.02 -20.89
N LYS A 838 -11.54 34.27 -20.32
CA LYS A 838 -10.25 34.00 -20.94
C LYS A 838 -10.00 32.50 -21.05
N ILE A 839 -9.77 32.03 -22.28
CA ILE A 839 -9.23 30.70 -22.55
C ILE A 839 -7.72 30.84 -22.57
N THR A 840 -7.02 30.16 -21.66
CA THR A 840 -5.57 30.11 -21.65
C THR A 840 -5.14 28.73 -22.11
N VAL A 841 -4.64 28.66 -23.34
CA VAL A 841 -4.06 27.44 -23.90
C VAL A 841 -2.57 27.47 -23.57
N ASN A 842 -2.14 26.56 -22.72
CA ASN A 842 -0.78 26.37 -22.26
C ASN A 842 -0.11 25.28 -23.11
N ASN A 843 1.03 25.62 -23.68
CA ASN A 843 1.91 24.68 -24.36
C ASN A 843 3.01 24.25 -23.37
N PRO A 844 2.93 23.04 -22.78
CA PRO A 844 3.96 22.57 -21.87
C PRO A 844 5.31 22.38 -22.60
N ASN A 845 5.27 22.08 -23.90
CA ASN A 845 6.42 21.72 -24.74
C ASN A 845 7.42 22.88 -24.87
N ASP A 846 8.66 22.68 -24.44
CA ASP A 846 9.69 23.74 -24.33
C ASP A 846 10.36 24.20 -25.63
N TRP A 847 9.94 23.67 -26.79
CA TRP A 847 10.79 23.69 -27.99
C TRP A 847 10.18 24.15 -29.31
N GLU A 848 8.86 24.11 -29.47
CA GLU A 848 8.17 24.59 -30.67
C GLU A 848 6.81 25.17 -30.31
N ALA A 849 6.32 26.03 -31.19
CA ALA A 849 5.01 26.61 -31.02
C ALA A 849 3.95 25.74 -31.73
N ILE A 850 3.05 25.13 -30.97
CA ILE A 850 1.96 24.32 -31.53
C ILE A 850 0.89 25.24 -32.12
N THR A 851 0.46 24.97 -33.35
CA THR A 851 -0.63 25.71 -34.00
C THR A 851 -1.96 25.01 -33.72
N ALA A 852 -2.83 25.64 -32.95
CA ALA A 852 -4.13 25.09 -32.56
C ALA A 852 -5.30 25.96 -33.07
N ASN A 853 -6.42 25.31 -33.38
CA ASN A 853 -7.73 25.94 -33.52
C ASN A 853 -8.47 25.80 -32.18
N VAL A 854 -8.79 26.92 -31.56
CA VAL A 854 -9.56 26.98 -30.30
C VAL A 854 -11.00 27.30 -30.64
N THR A 855 -11.88 26.31 -30.45
CA THR A 855 -13.33 26.50 -30.46
C THR A 855 -13.85 26.59 -29.03
N ASP A 856 -15.05 27.13 -28.86
CA ASP A 856 -15.71 27.22 -27.57
C ASP A 856 -17.20 26.90 -27.74
N ALA A 857 -17.77 26.19 -26.76
CA ALA A 857 -19.18 25.79 -26.76
C ALA A 857 -19.76 25.87 -25.35
N VAL A 858 -21.07 26.09 -25.25
CA VAL A 858 -21.77 26.11 -23.96
C VAL A 858 -23.10 25.37 -24.05
N GLY A 859 -23.34 24.46 -23.11
CA GLY A 859 -24.41 23.46 -23.19
C GLY A 859 -25.84 23.99 -22.97
N ASN A 860 -26.04 25.31 -22.80
CA ASN A 860 -27.31 25.91 -22.41
C ASN A 860 -27.83 27.01 -23.36
N GLY A 861 -27.48 26.91 -24.65
CA GLY A 861 -28.10 27.70 -25.72
C GLY A 861 -27.40 29.02 -26.08
N GLY A 862 -26.15 29.21 -25.63
CA GLY A 862 -25.32 30.36 -26.02
C GLY A 862 -24.49 30.09 -27.27
N THR A 863 -24.31 31.12 -28.09
CA THR A 863 -23.40 31.08 -29.26
C THR A 863 -22.07 31.70 -28.86
N CYS A 864 -21.01 30.89 -28.80
CA CYS A 864 -19.68 31.31 -28.36
C CYS A 864 -18.79 31.73 -29.52
N LEU A 865 -18.16 32.90 -29.38
CA LEU A 865 -17.14 33.42 -30.29
C LEU A 865 -15.80 33.51 -29.54
N VAL A 866 -14.77 32.87 -30.10
CA VAL A 866 -13.38 33.00 -29.64
C VAL A 866 -12.67 34.01 -30.53
N THR A 867 -12.20 35.13 -29.96
CA THR A 867 -11.49 36.15 -30.73
C THR A 867 -10.14 35.59 -31.18
N SER A 868 -9.87 35.60 -32.49
CA SER A 868 -8.62 35.08 -33.07
C SER A 868 -8.28 33.62 -32.70
N GLY A 869 -9.30 32.78 -32.51
CA GLY A 869 -9.11 31.37 -32.11
C GLY A 869 -8.59 30.42 -33.21
N THR A 870 -8.56 30.83 -34.48
CA THR A 870 -8.13 29.99 -35.61
C THR A 870 -6.63 30.11 -35.89
N SER A 871 -5.98 28.98 -36.21
CA SER A 871 -4.55 28.89 -36.56
C SER A 871 -3.61 29.59 -35.56
N LEU A 872 -3.91 29.46 -34.26
CA LEU A 872 -3.21 30.16 -33.20
C LEU A 872 -1.92 29.43 -32.80
N SER A 873 -0.79 30.09 -33.01
CA SER A 873 0.52 29.61 -32.56
C SER A 873 0.71 29.83 -31.06
N ILE A 874 0.71 28.74 -30.28
CA ILE A 874 0.97 28.74 -28.84
C ILE A 874 2.48 28.59 -28.59
N PRO A 875 3.20 29.60 -28.06
CA PRO A 875 4.66 29.57 -27.98
C PRO A 875 5.17 28.48 -27.03
N ALA A 876 6.38 28.00 -27.30
CA ALA A 876 7.11 27.04 -26.50
C ALA A 876 7.26 27.48 -25.01
N SER A 877 7.11 26.54 -24.07
CA SER A 877 7.01 26.79 -22.60
C SER A 877 6.05 27.93 -22.20
N GLY A 878 5.08 28.24 -23.06
CA GLY A 878 4.30 29.46 -22.97
C GLY A 878 2.80 29.20 -23.04
N SER A 879 2.05 30.28 -23.16
CA SER A 879 0.61 30.21 -23.39
C SER A 879 0.16 31.28 -24.36
N LYS A 880 -1.02 31.07 -24.94
CA LYS A 880 -1.83 32.14 -25.50
C LYS A 880 -3.12 32.24 -24.71
N GLN A 881 -3.47 33.47 -24.40
CA GLN A 881 -4.70 33.81 -23.71
C GLN A 881 -5.63 34.50 -24.71
N LEU A 882 -6.82 33.94 -24.89
CA LEU A 882 -7.84 34.40 -25.83
C LEU A 882 -9.04 34.92 -25.08
N ASP A 883 -9.50 36.11 -25.46
CA ASP A 883 -10.78 36.64 -25.03
C ASP A 883 -11.90 36.01 -25.85
N TYR A 884 -12.86 35.39 -25.15
CA TYR A 884 -14.04 34.78 -25.76
C TYR A 884 -15.33 35.35 -25.12
N ALA A 885 -16.43 35.29 -25.86
CA ALA A 885 -17.75 35.62 -25.35
C ALA A 885 -18.82 34.70 -25.95
N CYS A 886 -19.62 34.08 -25.09
CA CYS A 886 -20.88 33.42 -25.45
C CYS A 886 -22.03 34.41 -25.25
N ALA A 887 -22.67 34.79 -26.34
CA ALA A 887 -23.87 35.62 -26.34
C ALA A 887 -25.13 34.73 -26.45
N TYR A 888 -26.20 35.10 -25.75
CA TYR A 888 -27.45 34.36 -25.76
C TYR A 888 -28.58 35.29 -26.24
N ALA A 889 -29.30 34.89 -27.28
CA ALA A 889 -30.43 35.65 -27.82
C ALA A 889 -31.68 35.60 -26.91
N THR A 890 -31.74 34.62 -26.02
CA THR A 890 -32.83 34.36 -25.06
C THR A 890 -32.22 33.94 -23.71
N LYS A 891 -33.08 33.74 -22.68
CA LYS A 891 -32.63 33.26 -21.36
C LYS A 891 -31.95 31.88 -21.47
N PRO A 892 -30.74 31.69 -20.92
CA PRO A 892 -30.04 30.40 -20.93
C PRO A 892 -30.89 29.29 -20.28
N SER A 893 -30.84 28.09 -20.87
CA SER A 893 -31.59 26.92 -20.39
C SER A 893 -30.76 25.65 -20.56
N PRO A 894 -30.31 24.99 -19.47
CA PRO A 894 -30.44 25.38 -18.06
C PRO A 894 -29.74 26.72 -17.71
N ILE A 895 -30.16 27.37 -16.63
CA ILE A 895 -29.64 28.70 -16.24
C ILE A 895 -28.19 28.66 -15.73
N THR A 896 -27.76 27.51 -15.24
CA THR A 896 -26.36 27.14 -15.02
C THR A 896 -25.91 26.17 -16.10
N GLY A 897 -24.62 26.07 -16.37
CA GLY A 897 -24.08 25.14 -17.36
C GLY A 897 -22.56 25.02 -17.31
N THR A 898 -22.01 24.14 -18.16
CA THR A 898 -20.57 24.07 -18.41
C THR A 898 -20.27 24.69 -19.76
N ASN A 899 -19.28 25.58 -19.78
CA ASN A 899 -18.72 26.19 -20.97
C ASN A 899 -17.34 25.58 -21.23
N THR A 900 -17.19 24.92 -22.37
CA THR A 900 -16.03 24.09 -22.73
C THR A 900 -15.30 24.73 -23.90
N ALA A 901 -14.07 25.18 -23.63
CA ALA A 901 -13.12 25.50 -24.69
C ALA A 901 -12.45 24.20 -25.13
N THR A 902 -12.30 24.01 -26.44
CA THR A 902 -11.54 22.90 -27.02
C THR A 902 -10.44 23.48 -27.89
N ALA A 903 -9.19 23.33 -27.45
CA ALA A 903 -8.06 23.47 -28.37
C ALA A 903 -7.96 22.19 -29.18
N SER A 904 -7.78 22.33 -30.49
CA SER A 904 -7.64 21.22 -31.45
C SER A 904 -6.46 21.49 -32.37
N TRP A 905 -5.61 20.48 -32.57
CA TRP A 905 -4.38 20.58 -33.36
C TRP A 905 -4.08 19.25 -34.02
N ASP A 906 -3.23 19.25 -35.05
CA ASP A 906 -2.83 18.00 -35.69
C ASP A 906 -1.80 17.27 -34.83
N LYS A 907 -2.22 16.20 -34.15
CA LYS A 907 -1.37 15.40 -33.26
C LYS A 907 -0.26 14.65 -33.98
N THR A 908 -0.36 14.45 -35.29
CA THR A 908 0.68 13.80 -36.09
C THR A 908 1.74 14.80 -36.55
N THR A 909 1.35 16.07 -36.74
CA THR A 909 2.25 17.20 -37.03
C THR A 909 3.02 17.63 -35.77
N PHE A 910 2.33 17.78 -34.64
CA PHE A 910 2.93 18.21 -33.37
C PHE A 910 3.36 17.07 -32.45
N LEU A 911 3.18 15.82 -32.91
CA LEU A 911 3.67 14.59 -32.28
C LEU A 911 3.28 14.48 -30.80
N THR A 912 1.99 14.65 -30.52
CA THR A 912 1.39 14.52 -29.18
C THR A 912 0.43 13.31 -29.10
N PRO A 913 0.11 12.78 -27.91
CA PRO A 913 -0.79 11.63 -27.77
C PRO A 913 -2.20 11.87 -28.37
N ASN A 914 -2.76 13.06 -28.20
CA ASN A 914 -4.11 13.46 -28.60
C ASN A 914 -4.09 14.71 -29.50
N GLY A 915 -5.14 14.90 -30.32
CA GLY A 915 -5.29 16.06 -31.21
C GLY A 915 -6.20 17.14 -30.65
N SER A 916 -6.56 17.03 -29.38
CA SER A 916 -7.37 18.02 -28.69
C SER A 916 -7.21 17.90 -27.19
N ALA A 917 -7.45 19.02 -26.51
CA ALA A 917 -7.66 19.10 -25.08
C ALA A 917 -8.75 20.13 -24.80
N SER A 918 -9.51 19.88 -23.74
CA SER A 918 -10.63 20.74 -23.35
C SER A 918 -10.42 21.32 -21.96
N GLY A 919 -10.83 22.59 -21.81
CA GLY A 919 -10.83 23.33 -20.56
C GLY A 919 -12.23 23.80 -20.25
N THR A 920 -12.77 23.41 -19.10
CA THR A 920 -14.13 23.73 -18.68
C THR A 920 -14.14 24.86 -17.67
N ALA A 921 -15.20 25.67 -17.74
CA ALA A 921 -15.56 26.62 -16.70
C ALA A 921 -17.07 26.59 -16.49
N GLY A 922 -17.52 26.74 -15.24
CA GLY A 922 -18.94 26.88 -14.94
C GLY A 922 -19.47 28.23 -15.40
N VAL A 923 -20.62 28.24 -16.06
CA VAL A 923 -21.42 29.45 -16.29
C VAL A 923 -22.64 29.42 -15.38
N ASP A 924 -22.89 30.54 -14.69
CA ASP A 924 -23.96 30.66 -13.71
C ASP A 924 -24.67 32.01 -13.89
N PHE A 925 -25.91 31.95 -14.38
CA PHE A 925 -26.77 33.12 -14.57
C PHE A 925 -27.90 33.18 -13.54
N THR A 926 -27.69 32.67 -12.32
CA THR A 926 -28.64 32.82 -11.20
C THR A 926 -28.66 34.25 -10.64
N THR A 927 -27.49 34.89 -10.57
CA THR A 927 -27.30 36.20 -9.92
C THR A 927 -27.02 37.30 -10.95
N PRO A 928 -27.85 38.36 -11.04
CA PRO A 928 -27.65 39.45 -11.99
C PRO A 928 -26.42 40.29 -11.63
N THR A 929 -25.62 40.65 -12.64
CA THR A 929 -24.40 41.45 -12.48
C THR A 929 -24.65 42.94 -12.68
N THR A 930 -25.69 43.31 -13.43
CA THR A 930 -26.11 44.69 -13.65
C THR A 930 -27.57 44.81 -13.26
N LEU A 931 -27.88 45.79 -12.41
CA LEU A 931 -29.24 46.11 -12.00
C LEU A 931 -29.66 47.44 -12.64
N VAL A 932 -30.90 47.53 -13.13
CA VAL A 932 -31.46 48.75 -13.73
C VAL A 932 -32.88 48.97 -13.22
N ASN A 933 -33.22 50.22 -12.86
CA ASN A 933 -34.42 50.59 -12.12
C ASN A 933 -34.52 49.93 -10.73
N SER A 934 -33.39 49.53 -10.15
CA SER A 934 -33.31 48.73 -8.91
C SER A 934 -33.81 49.48 -7.68
N THR A 935 -33.70 50.80 -7.70
CA THR A 935 -34.30 51.68 -6.69
C THR A 935 -35.05 52.81 -7.38
N ILE A 936 -36.31 52.98 -7.00
CA ILE A 936 -37.14 54.10 -7.44
C ILE A 936 -37.24 55.14 -6.32
N THR A 937 -37.11 56.41 -6.67
CA THR A 937 -37.29 57.55 -5.77
C THR A 937 -38.72 58.08 -5.94
N VAL A 938 -39.53 57.94 -4.90
CA VAL A 938 -40.95 58.36 -4.90
C VAL A 938 -41.04 59.82 -4.43
N THR A 939 -41.69 60.64 -5.25
CA THR A 939 -41.97 62.05 -4.98
C THR A 939 -43.45 62.36 -5.17
N ASP A 940 -43.89 63.51 -4.67
CA ASP A 940 -45.29 63.90 -4.67
C ASP A 940 -45.45 65.42 -4.73
N THR A 941 -46.47 65.88 -5.46
CA THR A 941 -46.71 67.29 -5.78
C THR A 941 -46.87 68.18 -4.55
N PHE A 942 -47.32 67.64 -3.40
CA PHE A 942 -47.50 68.41 -2.16
C PHE A 942 -46.60 67.97 -1.01
N ALA A 943 -46.09 66.74 -1.01
CA ALA A 943 -45.18 66.26 0.04
C ALA A 943 -43.68 66.32 -0.35
N GLY A 944 -43.35 66.59 -1.62
CA GLY A 944 -41.97 66.59 -2.09
C GLY A 944 -41.40 65.17 -2.16
N LEU A 945 -40.22 64.95 -1.58
CA LEU A 945 -39.59 63.63 -1.52
C LEU A 945 -40.26 62.76 -0.44
N LEU A 946 -40.92 61.67 -0.84
CA LEU A 946 -41.50 60.68 0.08
C LEU A 946 -40.47 59.60 0.47
N GLY A 947 -39.51 59.31 -0.41
CA GLY A 947 -38.40 58.38 -0.18
C GLY A 947 -38.32 57.27 -1.22
N THR A 948 -37.43 56.30 -1.01
CA THR A 948 -37.11 55.25 -2.00
C THR A 948 -37.83 53.93 -1.79
N VAL A 949 -37.97 53.14 -2.86
CA VAL A 949 -38.31 51.71 -2.83
C VAL A 949 -37.27 50.95 -3.63
N THR A 950 -36.63 49.94 -3.04
CA THR A 950 -35.62 49.09 -3.67
C THR A 950 -36.22 47.71 -3.95
N ALA A 951 -36.07 47.23 -5.18
CA ALA A 951 -36.66 45.99 -5.69
C ALA A 951 -36.02 44.70 -5.13
N THR A 952 -36.74 43.57 -5.23
CA THR A 952 -36.28 42.25 -4.76
C THR A 952 -36.15 41.23 -5.89
N ASN A 953 -35.15 40.34 -5.79
CA ASN A 953 -34.92 39.31 -6.81
C ASN A 953 -35.96 38.16 -6.82
N THR A 954 -36.89 38.14 -5.89
CA THR A 954 -37.90 37.10 -5.70
C THR A 954 -39.19 37.67 -5.11
N THR A 955 -40.31 36.98 -5.33
CA THR A 955 -41.58 37.28 -4.67
C THR A 955 -41.53 36.98 -3.17
N PRO A 956 -42.24 37.73 -2.30
CA PRO A 956 -43.03 38.92 -2.62
C PRO A 956 -42.15 40.10 -3.07
N PHE A 957 -42.56 40.74 -4.16
CA PHE A 957 -41.84 41.89 -4.73
C PHE A 957 -41.94 43.12 -3.83
N ALA A 958 -40.98 44.04 -3.96
CA ALA A 958 -40.88 45.20 -3.08
C ALA A 958 -42.11 46.12 -3.21
N THR A 959 -42.76 46.43 -2.09
CA THR A 959 -43.83 47.43 -2.04
C THR A 959 -43.66 48.33 -0.82
N ARG A 960 -43.95 49.62 -0.97
CA ARG A 960 -43.97 50.56 0.14
C ARG A 960 -45.14 51.54 0.04
N THR A 961 -45.87 51.62 1.14
CA THR A 961 -46.94 52.58 1.34
C THR A 961 -46.38 53.83 2.03
N PHE A 962 -46.66 54.99 1.46
CA PHE A 962 -46.38 56.31 2.03
C PHE A 962 -47.72 56.99 2.32
N THR A 963 -47.87 57.55 3.52
CA THR A 963 -49.07 58.29 3.91
C THR A 963 -48.70 59.67 4.42
N TYR A 964 -49.49 60.68 4.07
CA TYR A 964 -49.39 62.02 4.63
C TYR A 964 -50.75 62.73 4.55
N THR A 965 -50.93 63.80 5.34
CA THR A 965 -52.16 64.60 5.33
C THR A 965 -51.97 65.95 4.67
N ARG A 966 -53.02 66.47 4.02
CA ARG A 966 -53.08 67.87 3.56
C ARG A 966 -54.43 68.49 3.87
N THR A 967 -54.38 69.67 4.49
CA THR A 967 -55.56 70.50 4.75
C THR A 967 -55.81 71.42 3.56
N VAL A 968 -57.05 71.44 3.07
CA VAL A 968 -57.52 72.29 1.96
C VAL A 968 -58.66 73.18 2.49
N PRO A 969 -58.57 74.52 2.41
CA PRO A 969 -59.64 75.41 2.82
C PRO A 969 -60.86 75.28 1.89
N ALA A 970 -62.06 75.50 2.43
CA ALA A 970 -63.25 75.70 1.61
C ALA A 970 -63.14 77.03 0.85
N PRO A 971 -63.50 77.08 -0.44
CA PRO A 971 -63.51 78.31 -1.22
C PRO A 971 -64.65 79.24 -0.79
N ALA A 972 -64.64 80.50 -1.23
CA ALA A 972 -65.75 81.43 -0.98
C ALA A 972 -67.03 81.05 -1.76
N HIS A 973 -66.87 80.43 -2.93
CA HIS A 973 -67.94 79.97 -3.82
C HIS A 973 -67.57 78.59 -4.40
N ASP A 974 -68.58 77.78 -4.74
CA ASP A 974 -68.47 76.48 -5.42
C ASP A 974 -67.49 75.47 -4.76
N CYS A 975 -66.78 74.70 -5.57
CA CYS A 975 -65.87 73.63 -5.18
C CYS A 975 -64.45 73.92 -5.70
N VAL A 976 -63.45 73.91 -4.81
CA VAL A 976 -62.04 73.87 -5.22
C VAL A 976 -61.60 72.42 -5.39
N SER A 977 -61.21 72.04 -6.61
CA SER A 977 -60.65 70.74 -6.91
C SER A 977 -59.13 70.83 -6.93
N VAL A 978 -58.47 70.00 -6.12
CA VAL A 978 -57.03 70.03 -5.86
C VAL A 978 -56.43 68.73 -6.41
N PRO A 979 -55.90 68.74 -7.66
CA PRO A 979 -55.23 67.59 -8.25
C PRO A 979 -53.88 67.36 -7.58
N ASN A 980 -53.57 66.11 -7.24
CA ASN A 980 -52.34 65.74 -6.55
C ASN A 980 -51.68 64.55 -7.25
N THR A 981 -50.44 64.69 -7.71
CA THR A 981 -49.72 63.62 -8.41
C THR A 981 -48.54 63.14 -7.57
N ALA A 982 -48.51 61.83 -7.30
CA ALA A 982 -47.30 61.14 -6.89
C ALA A 982 -46.61 60.58 -8.13
N SER A 983 -45.28 60.60 -8.15
CA SER A 983 -44.47 60.02 -9.22
C SER A 983 -43.28 59.27 -8.65
N PHE A 984 -42.66 58.44 -9.48
CA PHE A 984 -41.34 57.92 -9.19
C PHE A 984 -40.40 58.10 -10.39
N THR A 985 -39.10 58.16 -10.08
CA THR A 985 -38.01 58.05 -11.04
C THR A 985 -37.02 56.99 -10.55
N ALA A 986 -36.59 56.08 -11.42
CA ALA A 986 -35.45 55.20 -11.12
C ALA A 986 -34.18 56.03 -10.84
N SER A 987 -33.34 55.57 -9.91
CA SER A 987 -32.04 56.21 -9.60
C SER A 987 -30.93 55.85 -10.57
N ASP A 988 -31.11 54.75 -11.31
CA ASP A 988 -30.12 54.01 -12.10
C ASP A 988 -30.62 53.71 -13.53
N GLY A 989 -31.75 54.30 -13.95
CA GLY A 989 -32.36 54.05 -15.25
C GLY A 989 -33.46 55.05 -15.62
N PRO A 990 -34.04 54.95 -16.83
CA PRO A 990 -35.01 55.90 -17.36
C PRO A 990 -36.46 55.61 -16.91
N ALA A 991 -36.71 54.60 -16.08
CA ALA A 991 -38.08 54.26 -15.70
C ALA A 991 -38.71 55.34 -14.81
N THR A 992 -39.88 55.83 -15.24
CA THR A 992 -40.71 56.77 -14.49
C THR A 992 -42.15 56.32 -14.52
N GLY A 993 -42.92 56.67 -13.49
CA GLY A 993 -44.36 56.47 -13.48
C GLY A 993 -45.05 57.46 -12.54
N SER A 994 -46.36 57.65 -12.71
CA SER A 994 -47.13 58.60 -11.90
C SER A 994 -48.56 58.15 -11.67
N ALA A 995 -49.11 58.50 -10.51
CA ALA A 995 -50.51 58.30 -10.16
C ALA A 995 -51.09 59.59 -9.54
N SER A 996 -52.24 60.01 -10.03
CA SER A 996 -52.90 61.26 -9.63
C SER A 996 -54.20 60.98 -8.89
N GLN A 997 -54.44 61.72 -7.79
CA GLN A 997 -55.70 61.75 -7.07
C GLN A 997 -56.14 63.21 -6.88
N THR A 998 -57.30 63.57 -7.42
CA THR A 998 -57.94 64.85 -7.13
C THR A 998 -58.83 64.72 -5.91
N VAL A 999 -58.86 65.76 -5.06
CA VAL A 999 -59.82 65.91 -3.96
C VAL A 999 -60.53 67.26 -4.08
N SER A 1000 -61.77 67.36 -3.64
CA SER A 1000 -62.58 68.59 -3.76
C SER A 1000 -63.13 69.05 -2.42
N VAL A 1001 -63.08 70.36 -2.16
CA VAL A 1001 -63.76 71.01 -1.01
C VAL A 1001 -64.74 72.05 -1.51
N CYS A 1002 -65.99 71.99 -1.07
CA CYS A 1002 -67.05 72.89 -1.52
C CYS A 1002 -67.64 73.71 -0.37
N ARG A 1003 -68.00 74.97 -0.63
CA ARG A 1003 -68.89 75.73 0.26
C ARG A 1003 -70.35 75.42 -0.06
N ILE A 1004 -71.15 75.13 0.96
CA ILE A 1004 -72.61 75.06 0.85
C ILE A 1004 -73.24 75.83 2.02
N PRO A 1005 -74.17 76.78 1.77
CA PRO A 1005 -74.58 77.28 0.44
C PRO A 1005 -73.49 78.13 -0.23
N PRO A 1006 -73.61 78.44 -1.54
CA PRO A 1006 -72.85 79.54 -2.14
C PRO A 1006 -73.25 80.88 -1.52
N LEU A 1007 -72.34 81.85 -1.51
CA LEU A 1007 -72.65 83.24 -1.14
C LEU A 1007 -73.53 83.88 -2.21
N THR A 1008 -74.73 84.33 -1.83
CA THR A 1008 -75.74 84.89 -2.76
C THR A 1008 -75.48 86.36 -3.15
N GLY A 1009 -74.65 87.08 -2.39
CA GLY A 1009 -74.42 88.51 -2.57
C GLY A 1009 -75.51 89.43 -1.98
N ALA A 1010 -76.55 88.87 -1.36
CA ALA A 1010 -77.59 89.61 -0.64
C ALA A 1010 -77.03 90.35 0.60
N LEU A 1011 -77.67 91.46 1.01
CA LEU A 1011 -77.17 92.38 2.03
C LEU A 1011 -78.21 92.64 3.12
N THR A 1012 -77.75 92.64 4.38
CA THR A 1012 -78.61 92.77 5.55
C THR A 1012 -79.40 94.08 5.57
N MET A 1013 -80.53 94.10 6.28
CA MET A 1013 -81.30 95.35 6.49
C MET A 1013 -80.44 96.50 7.08
N GLY A 1014 -79.41 96.18 7.87
CA GLY A 1014 -78.46 97.16 8.40
C GLY A 1014 -77.58 97.80 7.31
N PHE A 1015 -77.37 97.14 6.17
CA PHE A 1015 -76.77 97.75 4.98
C PHE A 1015 -77.72 98.76 4.34
N TRP A 1016 -78.97 98.37 4.10
CA TRP A 1016 -79.99 99.19 3.44
C TRP A 1016 -80.42 100.43 4.25
N GLN A 1017 -80.28 100.38 5.57
CA GLN A 1017 -80.46 101.53 6.46
C GLN A 1017 -79.25 102.47 6.50
N ASN A 1018 -78.02 101.97 6.34
CA ASN A 1018 -76.82 102.80 6.51
C ASN A 1018 -76.46 103.61 5.25
N LYS A 1019 -75.46 104.51 5.37
CA LYS A 1019 -75.06 105.44 4.30
C LYS A 1019 -74.76 104.78 2.95
N ASN A 1020 -74.32 103.51 2.94
CA ASN A 1020 -73.98 102.79 1.72
C ASN A 1020 -75.24 102.35 0.95
N GLY A 1021 -76.16 101.63 1.59
CA GLY A 1021 -77.42 101.22 0.98
C GLY A 1021 -78.35 102.40 0.67
N GLN A 1022 -78.37 103.40 1.55
CA GLN A 1022 -79.02 104.69 1.29
C GLN A 1022 -78.42 105.40 0.07
N GLY A 1023 -77.10 105.36 -0.11
CA GLY A 1023 -76.41 105.88 -1.29
C GLY A 1023 -76.83 105.18 -2.58
N ILE A 1024 -76.95 103.85 -2.58
CA ILE A 1024 -77.43 103.07 -3.72
C ILE A 1024 -78.88 103.44 -4.07
N ILE A 1025 -79.76 103.61 -3.07
CA ILE A 1025 -81.16 104.01 -3.31
C ILE A 1025 -81.25 105.44 -3.83
N LEU A 1026 -80.47 106.38 -3.25
CA LEU A 1026 -80.43 107.79 -3.67
C LEU A 1026 -79.89 107.97 -5.10
N GLY A 1027 -78.89 107.17 -5.49
CA GLY A 1027 -78.35 107.12 -6.86
C GLY A 1027 -79.14 106.23 -7.83
N GLY A 1028 -80.29 105.68 -7.40
CA GLY A 1028 -81.12 104.79 -8.21
C GLY A 1028 -81.73 105.47 -9.43
N ALA A 1029 -81.96 104.68 -10.50
CA ALA A 1029 -82.62 105.17 -11.71
C ALA A 1029 -84.06 105.64 -11.42
N SER A 1030 -84.50 106.69 -12.12
CA SER A 1030 -85.87 107.21 -12.03
C SER A 1030 -86.48 107.44 -13.41
N THR A 1031 -87.75 107.09 -13.57
CA THR A 1031 -88.54 107.29 -14.80
C THR A 1031 -89.55 108.41 -14.54
N ALA A 1032 -89.52 109.48 -15.36
CA ALA A 1032 -90.34 110.68 -15.17
C ALA A 1032 -90.30 111.28 -13.74
N GLY A 1033 -89.14 111.18 -13.06
CA GLY A 1033 -88.92 111.65 -11.69
C GLY A 1033 -89.33 110.67 -10.59
N VAL A 1034 -90.05 109.59 -10.92
CA VAL A 1034 -90.43 108.53 -9.96
C VAL A 1034 -89.31 107.49 -9.89
N CYS A 1035 -88.91 107.09 -8.69
CA CYS A 1035 -87.83 106.12 -8.53
C CYS A 1035 -88.23 104.71 -9.02
N ASN A 1036 -87.35 104.05 -9.76
CA ASN A 1036 -87.62 102.72 -10.33
C ASN A 1036 -87.63 101.64 -9.24
N SER A 1037 -86.74 101.72 -8.24
CA SER A 1037 -86.76 100.84 -7.06
C SER A 1037 -88.06 100.99 -6.26
N GLY A 1038 -88.53 102.23 -6.02
CA GLY A 1038 -89.83 102.49 -5.39
C GLY A 1038 -91.01 101.94 -6.20
N THR A 1039 -90.93 102.01 -7.53
CA THR A 1039 -91.94 101.42 -8.42
C THR A 1039 -91.92 99.89 -8.38
N SER A 1040 -90.75 99.27 -8.28
CA SER A 1040 -90.60 97.82 -8.05
C SER A 1040 -91.16 97.40 -6.69
N LEU A 1041 -90.86 98.13 -5.60
CA LEU A 1041 -91.37 97.84 -4.26
C LEU A 1041 -92.90 97.88 -4.19
N ARG A 1042 -93.56 98.86 -4.83
CA ARG A 1042 -95.04 98.95 -4.87
C ARG A 1042 -95.73 97.80 -5.63
N THR A 1043 -95.01 96.91 -6.30
CA THR A 1043 -95.61 95.66 -6.83
C THR A 1043 -96.05 94.73 -5.70
N TYR A 1044 -95.45 94.85 -4.51
CA TYR A 1044 -95.81 94.10 -3.31
C TYR A 1044 -96.73 94.94 -2.41
N ALA A 1045 -97.89 94.38 -2.01
CA ALA A 1045 -98.86 95.03 -1.12
C ALA A 1045 -98.25 95.66 0.18
N PRO A 1046 -97.28 95.04 0.88
CA PRO A 1046 -96.64 95.65 2.04
C PRO A 1046 -96.09 97.06 1.82
N TYR A 1047 -95.68 97.41 0.59
CA TYR A 1047 -95.03 98.68 0.26
C TYR A 1047 -95.90 99.61 -0.59
N GLN A 1048 -97.19 99.31 -0.77
CA GLN A 1048 -98.14 100.18 -1.47
C GLN A 1048 -98.57 101.42 -0.64
N ASP A 1049 -98.09 101.55 0.59
CA ASP A 1049 -98.09 102.79 1.37
C ASP A 1049 -97.00 103.79 0.94
N LEU A 1050 -96.00 103.36 0.15
CA LEU A 1050 -95.07 104.26 -0.53
C LEU A 1050 -95.77 104.99 -1.67
N SER A 1051 -95.60 106.32 -1.75
CA SER A 1051 -96.25 107.14 -2.78
C SER A 1051 -95.99 106.63 -4.21
N ALA A 1052 -97.03 106.65 -5.03
CA ALA A 1052 -96.96 106.36 -6.46
C ALA A 1052 -95.95 107.27 -7.20
N THR A 1053 -95.74 108.49 -6.71
CA THR A 1053 -94.84 109.50 -7.30
C THR A 1053 -93.52 109.66 -6.54
N ALA A 1054 -93.16 108.72 -5.66
CA ALA A 1054 -91.97 108.84 -4.81
C ALA A 1054 -90.66 109.00 -5.62
N THR A 1055 -89.97 110.11 -5.41
CA THR A 1055 -88.57 110.35 -5.84
C THR A 1055 -87.61 109.43 -5.09
N CYS A 1056 -86.40 109.20 -5.61
CA CYS A 1056 -85.44 108.30 -4.94
C CYS A 1056 -85.03 108.76 -3.53
N SER A 1057 -85.07 110.06 -3.24
CA SER A 1057 -84.91 110.58 -1.86
C SER A 1057 -86.05 110.18 -0.93
N GLN A 1058 -87.29 110.13 -1.43
CA GLN A 1058 -88.45 109.68 -0.65
C GLN A 1058 -88.44 108.16 -0.48
N VAL A 1059 -87.95 107.39 -1.45
CA VAL A 1059 -87.75 105.94 -1.30
C VAL A 1059 -86.64 105.63 -0.29
N ALA A 1060 -85.50 106.33 -0.35
CA ALA A 1060 -84.42 106.18 0.62
C ALA A 1060 -84.91 106.45 2.06
N ALA A 1061 -85.61 107.57 2.27
CA ALA A 1061 -86.22 107.92 3.55
C ALA A 1061 -87.29 106.92 4.01
N TYR A 1062 -88.12 106.39 3.10
CA TYR A 1062 -89.08 105.32 3.41
C TYR A 1062 -88.37 104.05 3.90
N VAL A 1063 -87.35 103.58 3.16
CA VAL A 1063 -86.55 102.40 3.53
C VAL A 1063 -85.87 102.59 4.88
N TYR A 1064 -85.24 103.74 5.09
CA TYR A 1064 -84.61 104.10 6.36
C TYR A 1064 -85.60 104.03 7.52
N ASN A 1065 -86.80 104.61 7.36
CA ASN A 1065 -87.82 104.66 8.40
C ASN A 1065 -88.44 103.29 8.69
N ILE A 1066 -88.74 102.47 7.68
CA ILE A 1066 -89.23 101.09 7.88
C ILE A 1066 -88.23 100.27 8.68
N ILE A 1067 -86.95 100.30 8.30
CA ILE A 1067 -85.92 99.51 8.99
C ILE A 1067 -85.62 100.10 10.39
N LYS A 1068 -85.74 101.42 10.57
CA LYS A 1068 -85.56 102.08 11.88
C LYS A 1068 -86.63 101.72 12.92
N VAL A 1069 -87.84 101.36 12.50
CA VAL A 1069 -88.91 100.89 13.40
C VAL A 1069 -89.04 99.36 13.48
N ALA A 1070 -88.15 98.61 12.81
CA ALA A 1070 -88.16 97.16 12.78
C ALA A 1070 -87.96 96.58 14.20
N ASN A 1071 -88.93 95.79 14.65
CA ASN A 1071 -88.91 95.15 15.96
C ASN A 1071 -89.79 93.88 15.95
N SER A 1072 -89.49 92.95 16.86
CA SER A 1072 -90.22 91.70 17.09
C SER A 1072 -91.05 91.72 18.40
N SER A 1073 -91.20 92.89 19.03
CA SER A 1073 -91.95 93.08 20.28
C SER A 1073 -93.44 93.26 20.05
N GLY A 1074 -94.26 92.71 20.96
CA GLY A 1074 -95.73 92.68 20.85
C GLY A 1074 -96.25 91.38 20.22
N ASP A 1075 -97.55 91.35 19.92
CA ASP A 1075 -98.27 90.11 19.55
C ASP A 1075 -98.12 89.71 18.07
N SER A 1076 -97.38 90.49 17.27
CA SER A 1076 -97.04 90.19 15.88
C SER A 1076 -95.57 90.58 15.59
N MET A 1077 -95.10 90.29 14.38
CA MET A 1077 -93.78 90.65 13.87
C MET A 1077 -93.85 91.54 12.62
N ASN A 1078 -95.00 92.14 12.34
CA ASN A 1078 -95.24 92.95 11.13
C ASN A 1078 -94.12 93.99 10.87
N PRO A 1079 -93.55 94.71 11.86
CA PRO A 1079 -92.44 95.63 11.63
C PRO A 1079 -91.13 94.94 11.19
N MET A 1080 -90.73 93.84 11.86
CA MET A 1080 -89.51 93.10 11.53
C MET A 1080 -89.64 92.36 10.19
N LEU A 1081 -90.78 91.69 9.95
CA LEU A 1081 -91.06 90.99 8.70
C LEU A 1081 -91.10 91.95 7.51
N LYS A 1082 -91.80 93.10 7.64
CA LYS A 1082 -91.83 94.14 6.61
C LYS A 1082 -90.41 94.68 6.31
N ALA A 1083 -89.54 94.76 7.31
CA ALA A 1083 -88.16 95.25 7.15
C ALA A 1083 -87.19 94.20 6.56
N GLN A 1084 -87.28 92.92 6.96
CA GLN A 1084 -86.46 91.85 6.35
C GLN A 1084 -86.85 91.61 4.90
N MET A 1085 -88.16 91.50 4.60
CA MET A 1085 -88.67 91.38 3.24
C MET A 1085 -88.31 92.61 2.38
N LEU A 1086 -88.18 93.80 2.98
CA LEU A 1086 -87.79 95.03 2.28
C LEU A 1086 -86.32 94.99 1.88
N ALA A 1087 -85.44 94.54 2.79
CA ALA A 1087 -84.03 94.31 2.47
C ALA A 1087 -83.89 93.28 1.34
N THR A 1088 -84.61 92.15 1.41
CA THR A 1088 -84.59 91.15 0.34
C THR A 1088 -85.14 91.69 -0.98
N ALA A 1089 -86.20 92.50 -0.96
CA ALA A 1089 -86.75 93.12 -2.17
C ALA A 1089 -85.79 94.14 -2.81
N LEU A 1090 -85.04 94.88 -1.98
CA LEU A 1090 -83.96 95.76 -2.43
C LEU A 1090 -82.78 94.96 -2.99
N ASP A 1091 -82.41 93.84 -2.36
CA ASP A 1091 -81.37 92.93 -2.87
C ASP A 1091 -81.77 92.35 -4.23
N VAL A 1092 -83.01 91.88 -4.40
CA VAL A 1092 -83.51 91.39 -5.69
C VAL A 1092 -83.45 92.49 -6.75
N TYR A 1093 -83.89 93.71 -6.44
CA TYR A 1093 -83.85 94.82 -7.39
C TYR A 1093 -82.40 95.23 -7.74
N PHE A 1094 -81.52 95.42 -6.75
CA PHE A 1094 -80.16 95.93 -6.92
C PHE A 1094 -79.09 94.85 -7.15
N SER A 1095 -79.44 93.56 -7.23
CA SER A 1095 -78.58 92.50 -7.76
C SER A 1095 -78.81 92.22 -9.25
N ASP A 1096 -80.00 92.49 -9.78
CA ASP A 1096 -80.31 92.22 -11.17
C ASP A 1096 -79.72 93.33 -12.09
N PRO A 1097 -78.87 92.99 -13.08
CA PRO A 1097 -78.37 93.94 -14.08
C PRO A 1097 -79.48 94.62 -14.89
N ALA A 1098 -80.63 93.95 -15.09
CA ALA A 1098 -81.76 94.45 -15.88
C ALA A 1098 -82.76 95.30 -15.07
N LEU A 1099 -82.68 95.30 -13.73
CA LEU A 1099 -83.57 96.08 -12.86
C LEU A 1099 -82.86 97.27 -12.23
N GLY A 1100 -81.96 97.02 -11.27
CA GLY A 1100 -81.21 98.00 -10.50
C GLY A 1100 -79.73 98.10 -10.88
N GLY A 1101 -79.27 97.34 -11.88
CA GLY A 1101 -77.91 97.45 -12.42
C GLY A 1101 -76.82 96.81 -11.56
N ASN A 1102 -77.15 95.72 -10.85
CA ASN A 1102 -76.24 94.95 -9.96
C ASN A 1102 -75.31 95.80 -9.06
N GLN A 1103 -75.85 96.85 -8.43
CA GLN A 1103 -75.08 97.75 -7.56
C GLN A 1103 -74.53 97.07 -6.30
N ILE A 1104 -75.14 95.96 -5.85
CA ILE A 1104 -74.62 95.18 -4.72
C ILE A 1104 -73.52 94.17 -5.10
N LYS A 1105 -73.22 94.02 -6.40
CA LYS A 1105 -72.21 93.08 -6.95
C LYS A 1105 -72.49 91.62 -6.58
N ALA A 1106 -73.75 91.22 -6.58
CA ALA A 1106 -74.12 89.81 -6.43
C ALA A 1106 -73.60 88.98 -7.62
N PRO A 1107 -73.17 87.72 -7.42
CA PRO A 1107 -72.67 86.86 -8.50
C PRO A 1107 -73.76 86.48 -9.52
N ALA A 1108 -75.03 86.53 -9.12
CA ALA A 1108 -76.21 86.38 -9.96
C ALA A 1108 -77.38 87.20 -9.39
N PRO A 1109 -78.45 87.49 -10.15
CA PRO A 1109 -79.66 88.13 -9.62
C PRO A 1109 -80.27 87.32 -8.47
N VAL A 1110 -80.32 87.90 -7.26
CA VAL A 1110 -80.78 87.23 -6.03
C VAL A 1110 -82.20 86.68 -6.19
N GLY A 1111 -83.05 87.36 -6.98
CA GLY A 1111 -84.43 86.94 -7.25
C GLY A 1111 -84.57 85.57 -7.93
N GLY A 1112 -83.54 85.14 -8.66
CA GLY A 1112 -83.47 83.83 -9.32
C GLY A 1112 -82.94 82.70 -8.42
N VAL A 1113 -82.36 83.01 -7.26
CA VAL A 1113 -81.84 81.99 -6.34
C VAL A 1113 -83.00 81.19 -5.76
N LYS A 1114 -82.98 79.87 -5.95
CA LYS A 1114 -83.96 78.92 -5.43
C LYS A 1114 -83.55 78.49 -4.02
N ILE A 1115 -84.38 78.76 -3.02
CA ILE A 1115 -84.09 78.51 -1.59
C ILE A 1115 -84.76 77.23 -1.12
N ASP A 1116 -84.07 76.42 -0.32
CA ASP A 1116 -84.61 75.27 0.40
C ASP A 1116 -85.37 75.77 1.64
N LEU A 1117 -86.70 75.69 1.59
CA LEU A 1117 -87.61 76.12 2.65
C LEU A 1117 -87.80 75.06 3.73
N THR A 1118 -87.18 73.88 3.57
CA THR A 1118 -87.14 72.83 4.60
C THR A 1118 -85.94 72.95 5.52
N GLN A 1119 -84.92 73.73 5.14
CA GLN A 1119 -83.68 73.94 5.89
C GLN A 1119 -83.26 75.42 5.89
N ILE A 1120 -84.14 76.32 6.34
CA ILE A 1120 -83.72 77.67 6.73
C ILE A 1120 -82.97 77.56 8.05
N CYS A 1121 -81.86 78.29 8.21
CA CYS A 1121 -81.18 78.32 9.50
C CYS A 1121 -81.92 79.25 10.46
N ALA A 1122 -82.26 78.76 11.65
CA ALA A 1122 -82.82 79.60 12.70
C ALA A 1122 -81.77 80.64 13.12
N MET A 1123 -82.10 81.92 12.97
CA MET A 1123 -81.16 83.03 13.12
C MET A 1123 -81.06 83.48 14.58
N ILE A 1124 -79.83 83.58 15.10
CA ILE A 1124 -79.54 84.18 16.41
C ILE A 1124 -79.42 85.68 16.21
N ASP A 1125 -80.52 86.41 16.42
CA ASP A 1125 -80.53 87.87 16.40
C ASP A 1125 -79.77 88.45 17.60
N SER A 1126 -78.62 89.08 17.33
CA SER A 1126 -77.82 89.80 18.33
C SER A 1126 -77.53 91.23 17.86
N ILE A 1127 -77.20 92.14 18.80
CA ILE A 1127 -77.14 93.58 18.51
C ILE A 1127 -75.95 93.91 17.59
N GLY A 1128 -76.21 93.93 16.27
CA GLY A 1128 -75.25 94.28 15.23
C GLY A 1128 -74.98 93.18 14.20
N SER A 1129 -75.33 91.92 14.49
CA SER A 1129 -75.23 90.81 13.54
C SER A 1129 -76.15 89.64 13.92
N SER A 1130 -76.84 89.09 12.93
CA SER A 1130 -77.59 87.84 13.06
C SER A 1130 -76.73 86.69 12.51
N THR A 1131 -76.52 85.63 13.30
CA THR A 1131 -75.74 84.45 12.89
C THR A 1131 -76.61 83.21 12.82
N CYS A 1132 -76.33 82.34 11.84
CA CYS A 1132 -76.97 81.03 11.76
C CYS A 1132 -76.63 80.21 13.02
N SER A 1133 -77.65 79.74 13.75
CA SER A 1133 -77.49 78.93 14.97
C SER A 1133 -76.87 77.54 14.75
N GLY A 1134 -76.81 77.07 13.51
CA GLY A 1134 -76.53 75.67 13.17
C GLY A 1134 -77.73 74.73 13.39
N SER A 1135 -78.85 75.24 13.91
CA SER A 1135 -80.15 74.56 13.90
C SER A 1135 -80.97 75.03 12.71
N TYR A 1136 -81.64 74.09 12.03
CA TYR A 1136 -82.41 74.37 10.83
C TYR A 1136 -83.90 74.08 11.04
N GLU A 1137 -84.75 74.93 10.48
CA GLU A 1137 -86.20 74.88 10.59
C GLU A 1137 -86.88 74.89 9.22
N ASN A 1138 -88.09 74.32 9.20
CA ASN A 1138 -88.89 74.16 7.99
C ASN A 1138 -89.94 75.27 7.91
N VAL A 1139 -89.62 76.32 7.16
CA VAL A 1139 -90.48 77.51 6.97
C VAL A 1139 -91.57 77.30 5.91
N SER A 1140 -91.61 76.15 5.23
CA SER A 1140 -92.51 75.91 4.08
C SER A 1140 -93.98 76.22 4.38
N GLY A 1141 -94.45 76.05 5.62
CA GLY A 1141 -95.79 76.42 6.05
C GLY A 1141 -96.13 77.90 5.86
N SER A 1142 -95.16 78.80 5.99
CA SER A 1142 -95.31 80.24 5.71
C SER A 1142 -95.21 80.59 4.21
N PHE A 1143 -94.96 79.59 3.36
CA PHE A 1143 -94.84 79.69 1.91
C PHE A 1143 -95.73 78.66 1.19
N GLY A 1144 -96.90 78.37 1.77
CA GLY A 1144 -97.93 77.53 1.14
C GLY A 1144 -97.64 76.03 1.09
N GLY A 1145 -96.69 75.55 1.91
CA GLY A 1145 -96.20 74.18 1.89
C GLY A 1145 -95.13 73.89 0.82
N ALA A 1146 -94.66 74.91 0.09
CA ALA A 1146 -93.59 74.73 -0.89
C ALA A 1146 -92.27 74.39 -0.19
N THR A 1147 -91.64 73.28 -0.57
CA THR A 1147 -90.33 72.86 -0.04
C THR A 1147 -89.17 73.69 -0.59
N SER A 1148 -89.36 74.35 -1.74
CA SER A 1148 -88.42 75.35 -2.26
C SER A 1148 -89.14 76.35 -3.17
N LEU A 1149 -88.66 77.59 -3.19
CA LEU A 1149 -89.13 78.69 -4.04
C LEU A 1149 -87.94 79.57 -4.44
N THR A 1150 -88.03 80.32 -5.54
CA THR A 1150 -87.06 81.40 -5.80
C THR A 1150 -87.31 82.58 -4.86
N VAL A 1151 -86.30 83.40 -4.58
CA VAL A 1151 -86.47 84.58 -3.73
C VAL A 1151 -87.58 85.51 -4.26
N SER A 1152 -87.70 85.69 -5.58
CA SER A 1152 -88.82 86.44 -6.17
C SER A 1152 -90.18 85.78 -5.95
N GLN A 1153 -90.26 84.45 -5.95
CA GLN A 1153 -91.49 83.72 -5.59
C GLN A 1153 -91.81 83.85 -4.10
N MET A 1154 -90.81 83.81 -3.21
CA MET A 1154 -90.98 84.05 -1.77
C MET A 1154 -91.51 85.45 -1.49
N LEU A 1155 -90.91 86.48 -2.11
CA LEU A 1155 -91.39 87.87 -2.04
C LEU A 1155 -92.84 88.00 -2.52
N THR A 1156 -93.18 87.37 -3.65
CA THR A 1156 -94.54 87.41 -4.21
C THR A 1156 -95.55 86.70 -3.31
N TYR A 1157 -95.19 85.53 -2.76
CA TYR A 1157 -96.04 84.79 -1.82
C TYR A 1157 -96.24 85.59 -0.53
N ALA A 1158 -95.16 86.06 0.09
CA ALA A 1158 -95.18 86.89 1.29
C ALA A 1158 -96.07 88.13 1.09
N ALA A 1159 -95.92 88.85 -0.02
CA ALA A 1159 -96.77 90.00 -0.36
C ALA A 1159 -98.27 89.65 -0.44
N SER A 1160 -98.62 88.46 -0.94
CA SER A 1160 -100.03 88.01 -1.02
C SER A 1160 -100.66 87.75 0.35
N GLN A 1161 -99.85 87.52 1.38
CA GLN A 1161 -100.28 87.28 2.76
C GLN A 1161 -100.36 88.57 3.60
N SER A 1162 -100.18 89.72 2.96
CA SER A 1162 -100.16 91.06 3.57
C SER A 1162 -101.30 91.94 3.05
N ASN A 1163 -101.81 92.84 3.90
CA ASN A 1163 -102.59 93.97 3.43
C ASN A 1163 -101.71 95.08 2.83
N VAL A 1164 -102.35 96.09 2.22
CA VAL A 1164 -101.68 97.33 1.79
C VAL A 1164 -100.99 98.00 2.99
N GLY A 1165 -99.71 98.31 2.85
CA GLY A 1165 -98.90 98.92 3.90
C GLY A 1165 -98.41 97.96 4.98
N GLY A 1166 -98.78 96.67 4.94
CA GLY A 1166 -98.20 95.64 5.81
C GLY A 1166 -98.50 95.81 7.30
N SER A 1167 -99.65 96.40 7.65
CA SER A 1167 -100.11 96.47 9.04
C SER A 1167 -100.70 95.15 9.53
N THR A 1168 -101.06 94.24 8.62
CA THR A 1168 -101.57 92.89 8.90
C THR A 1168 -100.93 91.89 7.93
N TRP A 1169 -100.35 90.83 8.48
CA TRP A 1169 -99.62 89.79 7.75
C TRP A 1169 -100.03 88.40 8.26
N TYR A 1170 -100.28 87.40 7.41
CA TYR A 1170 -100.59 86.02 7.85
C TYR A 1170 -101.66 85.94 8.97
N GLY A 1171 -102.72 86.77 8.90
CA GLY A 1171 -103.74 86.85 9.94
C GLY A 1171 -103.26 87.34 11.32
N ASN A 1172 -102.08 87.97 11.39
CA ASN A 1172 -101.33 88.32 12.59
C ASN A 1172 -100.83 87.13 13.44
N VAL A 1173 -100.68 85.93 12.83
CA VAL A 1173 -100.13 84.75 13.51
C VAL A 1173 -98.61 84.86 13.64
N LYS A 1174 -98.13 85.29 14.83
CA LYS A 1174 -96.70 85.59 15.09
C LYS A 1174 -95.73 84.45 14.72
N ALA A 1175 -96.09 83.19 14.97
CA ALA A 1175 -95.23 82.05 14.65
C ALA A 1175 -95.00 81.88 13.13
N THR A 1176 -96.04 82.02 12.31
CA THR A 1176 -95.95 81.99 10.85
C THR A 1176 -95.12 83.17 10.33
N GLN A 1177 -95.23 84.32 10.98
CA GLN A 1177 -94.44 85.52 10.64
C GLN A 1177 -92.96 85.40 11.03
N GLN A 1178 -92.64 84.70 12.13
CA GLN A 1178 -91.26 84.38 12.53
C GLN A 1178 -90.60 83.54 11.44
N LEU A 1179 -91.21 82.39 11.07
CA LEU A 1179 -90.73 81.55 9.96
C LEU A 1179 -90.56 82.31 8.63
N ALA A 1180 -91.47 83.25 8.32
CA ALA A 1180 -91.32 84.11 7.14
C ALA A 1180 -90.16 85.13 7.28
N LYS A 1181 -89.96 85.70 8.48
CA LYS A 1181 -88.85 86.60 8.81
C LYS A 1181 -87.54 85.87 8.65
N ASP A 1182 -87.38 84.70 9.27
CA ASP A 1182 -86.11 83.97 9.29
C ASP A 1182 -85.72 83.45 7.91
N ALA A 1183 -86.70 83.12 7.06
CA ALA A 1183 -86.46 82.82 5.66
C ALA A 1183 -85.81 84.00 4.90
N PHE A 1184 -86.34 85.22 5.06
CA PHE A 1184 -85.76 86.43 4.46
C PHE A 1184 -84.44 86.83 5.11
N ASP A 1185 -84.32 86.72 6.43
CA ASP A 1185 -83.11 87.04 7.19
C ASP A 1185 -81.95 86.10 6.84
N ALA A 1186 -82.20 84.80 6.69
CA ALA A 1186 -81.20 83.84 6.24
C ALA A 1186 -80.74 84.09 4.80
N ILE A 1187 -81.62 84.61 3.91
CA ILE A 1187 -81.21 85.10 2.57
C ILE A 1187 -80.30 86.33 2.72
N ASN A 1188 -80.73 87.33 3.48
CA ASN A 1188 -80.05 88.62 3.64
C ASN A 1188 -78.68 88.49 4.36
N ASN A 1189 -78.48 87.43 5.16
CA ASN A 1189 -77.19 87.07 5.78
C ASN A 1189 -76.41 85.99 4.99
N GLN A 1190 -76.89 85.58 3.81
CA GLN A 1190 -76.24 84.63 2.90
C GLN A 1190 -75.97 83.22 3.51
N VAL A 1191 -76.90 82.75 4.34
CA VAL A 1191 -76.87 81.45 5.04
C VAL A 1191 -78.07 80.54 4.74
N ALA A 1192 -79.11 81.03 4.04
CA ALA A 1192 -80.18 80.19 3.52
C ALA A 1192 -79.64 79.19 2.48
N PHE A 1193 -80.01 77.92 2.59
CA PHE A 1193 -79.55 76.92 1.61
C PHE A 1193 -80.18 77.15 0.24
N GLN A 1194 -79.35 77.14 -0.80
CA GLN A 1194 -79.85 77.04 -2.18
C GLN A 1194 -80.33 75.60 -2.41
N ALA A 1195 -81.59 75.45 -2.82
CA ALA A 1195 -82.16 74.17 -3.22
C ALA A 1195 -81.57 73.70 -4.56
N PRO A 1196 -81.37 72.39 -4.75
CA PRO A 1196 -80.95 71.80 -6.03
C PRO A 1196 -82.01 71.96 -7.13
#